data_AF-A0A377UWC7-F1
#
_entry.id   AF-A0A377UWC7-F1
#
_cell.length_a   1.000
_cell.length_b   1.000
_cell.length_c   1.000
_cell.angle_alpha   90.00
_cell.angle_beta   90.00
_cell.angle_gamma   90.00
#
_symmetry.space_group_name_H-M   'P 1'
#
loop_
_entity.id
_entity.type
_entity.pdbx_description
1 polymer ?
#
loop_
_entity_poly.entity_id
_entity_poly.type
_entity_poly.pdbx_seq_one_letter_code
_entity_poly.pdbx_strand_id
1 'polypeptide(L)'
;MLKRLLSKLTGDRQQIERHLKNQYRAEENGLSFPQSLVDDPELWALASWLEQLAEEDYLISLTDRWLLSWEALYHLLEDEEHASSLPLIGIPEVLPLRASMSSRGALSDKDFRVWIAEWTTLPSRQTIRFSRTGAIFTHENQQHLLSRENWALLQATEQLSIQQTQAPGETTNQLGWATIRKCAKQAAAKFDDYLEKTHVIKPTSLSLRLRKATVADTAVIEIEPHFEDQPANWLGSFDKNAQVHDSYRIPGENGELSHVIIPPEVKEVLNSIHSIPGRRVAGSEALSFVRNPYTFLGEDAASVIAPEEHEQALFDAHIFFHHFRLQPSVNDENKINDITLVLEPVSPIPQPEVTFLFSAPWELDKFVQAVGISVAAQMPAGSWQGYELELSQFTEQQWHDCQSLLTRWQQEVEGKEFSDVLDLGKYGDRVIGIGEFEKISSPWLTKAQSENWLPVGIDFSEFSVETLDGWQPDNLQHFDELQERITYAEATGETHIISPWNETELPLDAAKTFSKNWEKQQNAAHESESNVVEKAARAVLKIEQNIEEAVYIKQRRNSLLNARNAEPEIPLSLKEHIRLKDHQREGVAWLQQLFLRSPQETAGCLLADDMGLGKTLQILTFLVWFIEKFPDEPPSLIVAPVSLLDNWERELDNFFYTSGISVMKLYGDTIKAVKYPKQAIPAHLQSQGD
;
A
#
# COMPACT_ATOMS: atom_id res chain seq x y z
N MET A 1 -51.75 26.22 29.07
CA MET A 1 -52.89 26.17 30.02
C MET A 1 -53.00 27.43 30.90
N LEU A 2 -51.91 28.13 31.24
CA LEU A 2 -51.91 29.39 32.01
C LEU A 2 -52.82 30.51 31.44
N LYS A 3 -52.85 30.72 30.11
CA LYS A 3 -53.70 31.74 29.46
C LYS A 3 -55.20 31.59 29.74
N ARG A 4 -55.66 30.38 30.07
CA ARG A 4 -57.07 30.05 30.31
C ARG A 4 -57.44 30.05 31.81
N LEU A 5 -56.44 30.13 32.69
CA LEU A 5 -56.58 30.14 34.16
C LEU A 5 -56.45 31.55 34.74
N LEU A 6 -55.62 32.42 34.14
CA LEU A 6 -55.53 33.84 34.50
C LEU A 6 -56.86 34.62 34.29
N SER A 7 -57.82 34.07 33.55
CA SER A 7 -59.15 34.67 33.37
C SER A 7 -60.11 34.45 34.55
N LYS A 8 -59.73 33.66 35.56
CA LYS A 8 -60.54 33.40 36.77
C LYS A 8 -60.18 34.30 37.97
N LEU A 9 -59.08 35.04 37.88
CA LEU A 9 -58.66 36.02 38.88
C LEU A 9 -59.40 37.34 38.63
N THR A 10 -60.58 37.50 39.23
CA THR A 10 -61.39 38.73 39.16
C THR A 10 -60.80 39.80 40.09
N GLY A 11 -59.76 40.47 39.61
CA GLY A 11 -59.13 41.64 40.25
C GLY A 11 -58.30 42.38 39.21
N ASP A 12 -58.03 43.66 39.46
CA ASP A 12 -57.23 44.50 38.57
C ASP A 12 -55.91 43.78 38.26
N ARG A 13 -55.64 43.47 36.99
CA ARG A 13 -54.51 42.64 36.56
C ARG A 13 -53.18 43.21 37.07
N GLN A 14 -53.10 44.53 37.24
CA GLN A 14 -51.97 45.23 37.85
C GLN A 14 -51.83 45.05 39.37
N GLN A 15 -52.93 44.85 40.11
CA GLN A 15 -52.90 44.54 41.55
C GLN A 15 -52.42 43.11 41.78
N ILE A 16 -52.87 42.16 40.97
CA ILE A 16 -52.52 40.73 41.09
C ILE A 16 -51.05 40.50 40.68
N GLU A 17 -50.61 41.12 39.58
CA GLU A 17 -49.20 41.14 39.20
C GLU A 17 -48.32 41.84 40.24
N ARG A 18 -48.83 42.80 41.03
CA ARG A 18 -48.08 43.39 42.15
C ARG A 18 -48.03 42.51 43.38
N HIS A 19 -49.07 41.72 43.64
CA HIS A 19 -49.16 40.84 44.81
C HIS A 19 -48.29 39.58 44.66
N LEU A 20 -48.14 39.09 43.42
CA LEU A 20 -47.30 37.93 43.09
C LEU A 20 -45.80 38.25 43.02
N LYS A 21 -45.43 39.51 42.75
CA LYS A 21 -44.03 39.93 42.57
C LYS A 21 -43.24 39.96 43.89
N ASN A 22 -41.98 39.57 43.83
CA ASN A 22 -40.99 39.70 44.91
C ASN A 22 -41.29 38.84 46.16
N GLN A 23 -41.91 37.67 45.97
CA GLN A 23 -42.13 36.68 47.03
C GLN A 23 -40.88 35.82 47.32
N TYR A 24 -39.70 36.39 47.08
CA TYR A 24 -38.40 35.75 47.26
C TYR A 24 -37.52 36.59 48.17
N ARG A 25 -36.55 35.93 48.79
CA ARG A 25 -35.42 36.58 49.46
C ARG A 25 -34.17 36.40 48.62
N ALA A 26 -33.54 37.50 48.24
CA ALA A 26 -32.24 37.45 47.57
C ALA A 26 -31.16 37.00 48.58
N GLU A 27 -30.39 36.00 48.19
CA GLU A 27 -29.25 35.45 48.92
C GLU A 27 -28.00 35.49 48.03
N GLU A 28 -26.81 35.32 48.60
CA GLU A 28 -25.58 35.30 47.80
C GLU A 28 -25.58 34.18 46.75
N ASN A 29 -26.22 33.05 47.03
CA ASN A 29 -26.22 31.88 46.15
C ASN A 29 -27.44 31.78 45.22
N GLY A 30 -28.45 32.65 45.38
CA GLY A 30 -29.66 32.58 44.57
C GLY A 30 -30.86 33.31 45.16
N LEU A 31 -32.05 32.96 44.66
CA LEU A 31 -33.34 33.41 45.19
C LEU A 31 -33.96 32.30 46.03
N SER A 32 -34.30 32.61 47.28
CA SER A 32 -35.00 31.66 48.16
C SER A 32 -36.48 31.99 48.28
N PHE A 33 -37.32 30.96 48.20
CA PHE A 33 -38.77 31.04 48.25
C PHE A 33 -39.27 30.20 49.43
N PRO A 34 -39.99 30.76 50.41
CA PRO A 34 -40.46 29.99 51.54
C PRO A 34 -41.50 28.94 51.11
N GLN A 35 -41.46 27.73 51.67
CA GLN A 35 -42.46 26.71 51.34
C GLN A 35 -43.88 27.09 51.81
N SER A 36 -44.00 28.02 52.75
CA SER A 36 -45.29 28.57 53.18
C SER A 36 -46.05 29.30 52.06
N LEU A 37 -45.45 29.53 50.88
CA LEU A 37 -46.14 30.06 49.71
C LEU A 37 -47.24 29.11 49.19
N VAL A 38 -47.14 27.81 49.46
CA VAL A 38 -48.18 26.81 49.11
C VAL A 38 -49.48 27.05 49.89
N ASP A 39 -49.37 27.59 51.10
CA ASP A 39 -50.50 27.80 52.00
C ASP A 39 -51.32 29.06 51.65
N ASP A 40 -50.82 29.92 50.76
CA ASP A 40 -51.49 31.16 50.33
C ASP A 40 -52.29 30.92 49.03
N PRO A 41 -53.64 30.94 49.08
CA PRO A 41 -54.49 30.73 47.91
C PRO A 41 -54.29 31.77 46.80
N GLU A 42 -53.82 32.98 47.13
CA GLU A 42 -53.57 34.05 46.16
C GLU A 42 -52.22 33.85 45.41
N LEU A 43 -51.30 33.05 45.97
CA LEU A 43 -49.98 32.76 45.40
C LEU A 43 -49.89 31.36 44.76
N TRP A 44 -51.00 30.61 44.69
CA TRP A 44 -51.05 29.25 44.14
C TRP A 44 -50.41 29.12 42.75
N ALA A 45 -50.59 30.11 41.88
CA ALA A 45 -50.00 30.09 40.53
C ALA A 45 -48.46 30.16 40.55
N LEU A 46 -47.88 30.90 41.50
CA LEU A 46 -46.44 30.94 41.72
C LEU A 46 -45.97 29.64 42.38
N ALA A 47 -46.66 29.17 43.43
CA ALA A 47 -46.30 27.94 44.13
C ALA A 47 -46.31 26.71 43.21
N SER A 48 -47.36 26.54 42.39
CA SER A 48 -47.47 25.44 41.42
C SER A 48 -46.38 25.50 40.34
N TRP A 49 -45.97 26.70 39.93
CA TRP A 49 -44.87 26.84 38.98
C TRP A 49 -43.51 26.58 39.63
N LEU A 50 -43.30 26.95 40.91
CA LEU A 50 -42.11 26.57 41.67
C LEU A 50 -42.04 25.04 41.88
N GLU A 51 -43.16 24.36 42.10
CA GLU A 51 -43.18 22.88 42.13
C GLU A 51 -42.76 22.28 40.78
N GLN A 52 -43.28 22.81 39.67
CA GLN A 52 -42.88 22.38 38.32
C GLN A 52 -41.37 22.58 38.10
N LEU A 53 -40.83 23.75 38.44
CA LEU A 53 -39.39 24.02 38.31
C LEU A 53 -38.53 23.10 39.20
N ALA A 54 -39.06 22.62 40.32
CA ALA A 54 -38.38 21.63 41.15
C ALA A 54 -38.41 20.22 40.53
N GLU A 55 -39.46 19.85 39.81
CA GLU A 55 -39.53 18.61 39.04
C GLU A 55 -38.60 18.62 37.81
N GLU A 56 -38.36 19.81 37.25
CA GLU A 56 -37.46 20.06 36.10
C GLU A 56 -36.00 20.34 36.54
N ASP A 57 -35.65 20.10 37.80
CA ASP A 57 -34.31 20.29 38.38
C ASP A 57 -33.76 21.74 38.37
N TYR A 58 -34.58 22.75 38.08
CA TYR A 58 -34.20 24.17 38.18
C TYR A 58 -34.12 24.64 39.65
N LEU A 59 -34.92 24.06 40.55
CA LEU A 59 -34.99 24.43 41.96
C LEU A 59 -34.47 23.33 42.88
N ILE A 60 -33.65 23.72 43.87
CA ILE A 60 -33.27 22.84 44.97
C ILE A 60 -34.32 22.98 46.08
N SER A 61 -35.02 21.89 46.37
CA SER A 61 -35.97 21.83 47.49
C SER A 61 -35.25 21.57 48.81
N LEU A 62 -35.28 22.56 49.72
CA LEU A 62 -34.82 22.43 51.10
C LEU A 62 -36.00 22.22 52.04
N THR A 63 -35.74 21.91 53.31
CA THR A 63 -36.78 21.56 54.31
C THR A 63 -37.80 22.66 54.60
N ASP A 64 -37.46 23.93 54.38
CA ASP A 64 -38.27 25.10 54.71
C ASP A 64 -38.47 26.07 53.53
N ARG A 65 -37.77 25.85 52.41
CA ARG A 65 -37.72 26.77 51.27
C ARG A 65 -37.26 26.09 49.98
N TRP A 66 -37.58 26.68 48.84
CA TRP A 66 -36.95 26.38 47.56
C TRP A 66 -35.80 27.36 47.29
N LEU A 67 -34.73 26.89 46.67
CA LEU A 67 -33.59 27.71 46.26
C LEU A 67 -33.41 27.64 44.74
N LEU A 68 -33.55 28.79 44.09
CA LEU A 68 -33.17 28.98 42.68
C LEU A 68 -31.76 29.54 42.64
N SER A 69 -30.79 28.75 42.19
CA SER A 69 -29.43 29.24 42.04
C SER A 69 -29.37 30.35 40.99
N TRP A 70 -28.38 31.25 41.08
CA TRP A 70 -28.21 32.28 40.04
C TRP A 70 -27.97 31.68 38.66
N GLU A 71 -27.23 30.58 38.58
CA GLU A 71 -26.99 29.85 37.33
C GLU A 71 -28.30 29.33 36.72
N ALA A 72 -29.13 28.65 37.53
CA ALA A 72 -30.44 28.17 37.12
C ALA A 72 -31.37 29.32 36.73
N LEU A 73 -31.33 30.45 37.44
CA LEU A 73 -32.10 31.65 37.10
C LEU A 73 -31.74 32.18 35.71
N TYR A 74 -30.44 32.32 35.40
CA TYR A 74 -30.03 32.82 34.08
C TYR A 74 -30.38 31.82 32.97
N HIS A 75 -30.28 30.53 33.24
CA HIS A 75 -30.70 29.49 32.29
C HIS A 75 -32.23 29.55 32.04
N LEU A 76 -33.02 29.75 33.10
CA LEU A 76 -34.47 29.91 33.04
C LEU A 76 -34.90 31.19 32.29
N LEU A 77 -34.11 32.26 32.36
CA LEU A 77 -34.35 33.50 31.60
C LEU A 77 -34.16 33.32 30.09
N GLU A 78 -33.36 32.35 29.67
CA GLU A 78 -33.10 32.01 28.26
C GLU A 78 -34.08 30.95 27.72
N ASP A 79 -34.85 30.30 28.59
CA ASP A 79 -35.77 29.21 28.24
C ASP A 79 -37.13 29.73 27.71
N GLU A 80 -37.43 29.43 26.44
CA GLU A 80 -38.67 29.83 25.78
C GLU A 80 -39.93 29.17 26.39
N GLU A 81 -39.81 27.98 26.98
CA GLU A 81 -40.95 27.24 27.54
C GLU A 81 -41.51 27.94 28.79
N HIS A 82 -40.64 28.56 29.58
CA HIS A 82 -40.98 29.25 30.82
C HIS A 82 -41.19 30.76 30.67
N ALA A 83 -40.92 31.33 29.49
CA ALA A 83 -40.99 32.77 29.24
C ALA A 83 -42.33 33.41 29.64
N SER A 84 -43.44 32.67 29.52
CA SER A 84 -44.78 33.16 29.87
C SER A 84 -45.08 33.19 31.39
N SER A 85 -44.30 32.47 32.19
CA SER A 85 -44.45 32.34 33.65
C SER A 85 -43.42 33.17 34.43
N LEU A 86 -42.29 33.55 33.81
CA LEU A 86 -41.26 34.42 34.42
C LEU A 86 -41.80 35.68 35.14
N PRO A 87 -42.82 36.40 34.65
CA PRO A 87 -43.36 37.56 35.35
C PRO A 87 -43.94 37.28 36.74
N LEU A 88 -44.22 36.01 37.08
CA LEU A 88 -44.77 35.59 38.37
C LEU A 88 -43.76 35.73 39.52
N ILE A 89 -42.46 35.53 39.28
CA ILE A 89 -41.42 35.71 40.32
C ILE A 89 -41.12 37.21 40.54
N GLY A 90 -41.26 38.03 39.49
CA GLY A 90 -41.00 39.47 39.58
C GLY A 90 -39.52 39.83 39.56
N ILE A 91 -38.71 39.11 38.79
CA ILE A 91 -37.26 39.36 38.68
C ILE A 91 -37.01 40.80 38.20
N PRO A 92 -36.08 41.56 38.83
CA PRO A 92 -35.76 42.91 38.40
C PRO A 92 -35.17 42.95 36.99
N GLU A 93 -35.35 44.07 36.29
CA GLU A 93 -34.78 44.22 34.95
C GLU A 93 -33.24 44.21 34.98
N VAL A 94 -32.65 43.61 33.94
CA VAL A 94 -31.20 43.62 33.75
C VAL A 94 -30.75 45.02 33.37
N LEU A 95 -29.94 45.66 34.21
CA LEU A 95 -29.34 46.95 33.87
C LEU A 95 -27.99 46.70 33.20
N PRO A 96 -27.79 47.13 31.93
CA PRO A 96 -26.54 46.88 31.22
C PRO A 96 -25.41 47.71 31.83
N LEU A 97 -24.49 47.02 32.49
CA LEU A 97 -23.31 47.58 33.10
C LEU A 97 -22.05 47.09 32.41
N ARG A 98 -21.03 47.95 32.42
CA ARG A 98 -19.67 47.61 32.02
C ARG A 98 -18.72 47.78 33.20
N ALA A 99 -18.10 46.68 33.60
CA ALA A 99 -17.06 46.67 34.63
C ALA A 99 -15.75 47.29 34.11
N SER A 100 -15.04 48.01 34.97
CA SER A 100 -13.65 48.41 34.77
C SER A 100 -12.78 47.76 35.83
N MET A 101 -11.86 46.91 35.40
CA MET A 101 -10.99 46.12 36.25
C MET A 101 -9.69 46.85 36.55
N SER A 102 -9.16 46.63 37.75
CA SER A 102 -7.85 47.13 38.15
C SER A 102 -7.08 46.08 38.92
N SER A 103 -5.76 46.22 38.88
CA SER A 103 -4.82 45.30 39.50
C SER A 103 -3.78 46.01 40.36
N ARG A 104 -3.15 45.25 41.26
CA ARG A 104 -2.00 45.68 42.04
C ARG A 104 -0.98 44.55 42.13
N GLY A 105 0.28 44.88 41.87
CA GLY A 105 1.38 43.90 41.82
C GLY A 105 1.46 43.17 40.49
N ALA A 106 2.51 42.39 40.30
CA ALA A 106 2.67 41.49 39.16
C ALA A 106 2.07 40.10 39.46
N LEU A 107 1.79 39.30 38.43
CA LEU A 107 1.24 37.94 38.60
C LEU A 107 2.18 37.02 39.41
N SER A 108 3.48 37.30 39.42
CA SER A 108 4.47 36.59 40.24
C SER A 108 4.38 36.91 41.74
N ASP A 109 3.76 38.03 42.11
CA ASP A 109 3.77 38.54 43.47
C ASP A 109 2.71 37.82 44.32
N LYS A 110 3.06 37.43 45.55
CA LYS A 110 2.11 36.84 46.50
C LYS A 110 0.97 37.81 46.86
N ASP A 111 1.24 39.10 46.74
CA ASP A 111 0.35 40.19 47.10
C ASP A 111 -0.50 40.67 45.91
N PHE A 112 -0.43 39.98 44.77
CA PHE A 112 -1.21 40.31 43.58
C PHE A 112 -2.70 40.33 43.90
N ARG A 113 -3.40 41.40 43.49
CA ARG A 113 -4.84 41.53 43.65
C ARG A 113 -5.45 42.09 42.37
N VAL A 114 -6.64 41.58 42.03
CA VAL A 114 -7.49 42.09 40.95
C VAL A 114 -8.87 42.34 41.52
N TRP A 115 -9.47 43.46 41.14
CA TRP A 115 -10.82 43.81 41.56
C TRP A 115 -11.54 44.63 40.49
N ILE A 116 -12.86 44.73 40.60
CA ILE A 116 -13.66 45.65 39.79
C ILE A 116 -13.63 47.02 40.47
N ALA A 117 -12.97 47.99 39.84
CA ALA A 117 -12.81 49.33 40.39
C ALA A 117 -14.05 50.21 40.21
N GLU A 118 -14.67 50.11 39.03
CA GLU A 118 -15.82 50.94 38.66
C GLU A 118 -16.83 50.16 37.82
N TRP A 119 -18.11 50.52 37.98
CA TRP A 119 -19.20 50.08 37.12
C TRP A 119 -19.72 51.28 36.35
N THR A 120 -19.91 51.12 35.04
CA THR A 120 -20.45 52.18 34.18
C THR A 120 -21.73 51.71 33.49
N THR A 121 -22.75 52.56 33.47
CA THR A 121 -24.02 52.26 32.77
C THR A 121 -23.85 52.37 31.26
N LEU A 122 -24.55 51.54 30.49
CA LEU A 122 -24.64 51.67 29.03
C LEU A 122 -26.06 52.11 28.62
N PRO A 123 -26.22 53.07 27.69
CA PRO A 123 -25.18 53.78 26.93
C PRO A 123 -24.66 55.07 27.59
N SER A 124 -25.22 55.50 28.74
CA SER A 124 -24.93 56.82 29.34
C SER A 124 -23.50 56.98 29.88
N ARG A 125 -22.75 55.88 30.05
CA ARG A 125 -21.36 55.83 30.55
C ARG A 125 -21.17 56.54 31.91
N GLN A 126 -22.21 56.55 32.73
CA GLN A 126 -22.14 57.13 34.06
C GLN A 126 -21.57 56.10 35.04
N THR A 127 -20.56 56.49 35.81
CA THR A 127 -20.01 55.64 36.89
C THR A 127 -21.02 55.56 38.02
N ILE A 128 -21.37 54.34 38.43
CA ILE A 128 -22.31 54.07 39.52
C ILE A 128 -21.64 53.29 40.65
N ARG A 129 -22.17 53.44 41.86
CA ARG A 129 -21.87 52.60 43.02
C ARG A 129 -23.19 52.10 43.60
N PHE A 130 -23.22 50.84 43.99
CA PHE A 130 -24.42 50.19 44.50
C PHE A 130 -24.06 49.15 45.56
N SER A 131 -25.04 48.84 46.41
CA SER A 131 -25.01 47.65 47.27
C SER A 131 -25.70 46.49 46.56
N ARG A 132 -25.16 45.28 46.70
CA ARG A 132 -25.71 44.06 46.12
C ARG A 132 -25.97 42.97 47.16
N THR A 133 -26.79 42.00 46.78
CA THR A 133 -26.93 40.70 47.44
C THR A 133 -27.07 39.66 46.34
N GLY A 134 -26.06 38.79 46.21
CA GLY A 134 -25.93 37.95 45.01
C GLY A 134 -25.88 38.79 43.74
N ALA A 135 -26.64 38.39 42.70
CA ALA A 135 -26.69 39.09 41.42
C ALA A 135 -27.65 40.30 41.37
N ILE A 136 -28.42 40.54 42.44
CA ILE A 136 -29.33 41.70 42.53
C ILE A 136 -28.63 42.87 43.22
N PHE A 137 -28.82 44.08 42.70
CA PHE A 137 -28.31 45.31 43.30
C PHE A 137 -29.33 46.43 43.31
N THR A 138 -29.11 47.43 44.16
CA THR A 138 -30.00 48.58 44.30
C THR A 138 -29.34 49.85 43.78
N HIS A 139 -30.01 50.54 42.86
CA HIS A 139 -29.60 51.84 42.31
C HIS A 139 -30.83 52.76 42.19
N GLU A 140 -30.71 54.03 42.59
CA GLU A 140 -31.82 55.00 42.56
C GLU A 140 -33.14 54.52 43.21
N ASN A 141 -33.03 53.78 44.33
CA ASN A 141 -34.15 53.13 45.05
C ASN A 141 -34.92 52.06 44.23
N GLN A 142 -34.35 51.57 43.13
CA GLN A 142 -34.86 50.44 42.36
C GLN A 142 -33.89 49.25 42.41
N GLN A 143 -34.44 48.04 42.40
CA GLN A 143 -33.66 46.82 42.27
C GLN A 143 -33.41 46.55 40.79
N HIS A 144 -32.22 46.07 40.49
CA HIS A 144 -31.79 45.66 39.17
C HIS A 144 -31.03 44.33 39.26
N LEU A 145 -31.03 43.59 38.16
CA LEU A 145 -30.27 42.36 38.01
C LEU A 145 -28.97 42.64 37.24
N LEU A 146 -27.86 42.06 37.66
CA LEU A 146 -26.63 42.02 36.86
C LEU A 146 -26.86 41.14 35.61
N SER A 147 -26.15 41.42 34.53
CA SER A 147 -26.12 40.45 33.42
C SER A 147 -25.41 39.17 33.85
N ARG A 148 -25.70 38.06 33.17
CA ARG A 148 -25.07 36.75 33.40
C ARG A 148 -23.54 36.85 33.39
N GLU A 149 -23.01 37.57 32.41
CA GLU A 149 -21.57 37.72 32.18
C GLU A 149 -20.92 38.56 33.30
N ASN A 150 -21.59 39.63 33.72
CA ASN A 150 -21.11 40.48 34.83
C ASN A 150 -21.15 39.74 36.17
N TRP A 151 -22.17 38.89 36.39
CA TRP A 151 -22.24 38.03 37.57
C TRP A 151 -21.11 36.99 37.56
N ALA A 152 -20.89 36.30 36.44
CA ALA A 152 -19.80 35.34 36.29
C ALA A 152 -18.42 35.98 36.52
N LEU A 153 -18.19 37.20 36.01
CA LEU A 153 -16.97 37.96 36.26
C LEU A 153 -16.75 38.26 37.76
N LEU A 154 -17.83 38.64 38.45
CA LEU A 154 -17.78 38.92 39.89
C LEU A 154 -17.43 37.65 40.67
N GLN A 155 -18.10 36.54 40.38
CA GLN A 155 -17.81 35.24 40.99
C GLN A 155 -16.37 34.78 40.73
N ALA A 156 -15.86 34.94 39.50
CA ALA A 156 -14.48 34.60 39.19
C ALA A 156 -13.46 35.42 40.00
N THR A 157 -13.76 36.71 40.23
CA THR A 157 -12.91 37.61 41.03
C THR A 157 -12.92 37.21 42.51
N GLU A 158 -14.08 36.89 43.06
CA GLU A 158 -14.23 36.42 44.44
C GLU A 158 -13.55 35.07 44.65
N GLN A 159 -13.72 34.15 43.71
CA GLN A 159 -13.11 32.83 43.75
C GLN A 159 -11.57 32.91 43.77
N LEU A 160 -10.97 33.78 42.95
CA LEU A 160 -9.52 34.02 43.01
C LEU A 160 -9.12 34.54 44.40
N SER A 161 -9.86 35.48 45.00
CA SER A 161 -9.55 36.00 46.34
C SER A 161 -9.60 34.90 47.42
N ILE A 162 -10.55 33.98 47.32
CA ILE A 162 -10.65 32.83 48.24
C ILE A 162 -9.44 31.90 48.02
N GLN A 163 -9.13 31.55 46.77
CA GLN A 163 -8.00 30.70 46.43
C GLN A 163 -6.66 31.29 46.86
N GLN A 164 -6.46 32.60 46.71
CA GLN A 164 -5.26 33.30 47.18
C GLN A 164 -5.11 33.26 48.71
N THR A 165 -6.23 33.20 49.44
CA THR A 165 -6.20 33.05 50.90
C THR A 165 -5.73 31.65 51.31
N GLN A 166 -6.13 30.63 50.55
CA GLN A 166 -5.80 29.23 50.84
C GLN A 166 -4.39 28.85 50.34
N ALA A 167 -4.01 29.27 49.13
CA ALA A 167 -2.76 28.92 48.48
C ALA A 167 -2.21 30.11 47.64
N PRO A 168 -1.54 31.10 48.27
CA PRO A 168 -1.00 32.25 47.56
C PRO A 168 0.24 31.86 46.73
N GLY A 169 0.32 32.35 45.49
CA GLY A 169 1.47 32.13 44.63
C GLY A 169 1.20 32.45 43.16
N GLU A 170 2.27 32.43 42.36
CA GLU A 170 2.23 32.75 40.93
C GLU A 170 1.21 31.88 40.17
N THR A 171 1.21 30.57 40.39
CA THR A 171 0.29 29.64 39.72
C THR A 171 -1.17 29.97 40.00
N THR A 172 -1.52 30.23 41.27
CA THR A 172 -2.87 30.62 41.67
C THR A 172 -3.29 31.93 41.01
N ASN A 173 -2.39 32.91 40.99
CA ASN A 173 -2.65 34.21 40.36
C ASN A 173 -2.88 34.08 38.85
N GLN A 174 -2.04 33.31 38.17
CA GLN A 174 -2.17 33.12 36.72
C GLN A 174 -3.44 32.35 36.37
N LEU A 175 -3.73 31.25 37.06
CA LEU A 175 -4.94 30.45 36.81
C LEU A 175 -6.21 31.25 37.08
N GLY A 176 -6.28 31.96 38.20
CA GLY A 176 -7.45 32.79 38.48
C GLY A 176 -7.56 33.99 37.56
N TRP A 177 -6.44 34.61 37.14
CA TRP A 177 -6.47 35.67 36.12
C TRP A 177 -6.94 35.15 34.76
N ALA A 178 -6.54 33.94 34.35
CA ALA A 178 -7.04 33.33 33.11
C ALA A 178 -8.57 33.20 33.12
N THR A 179 -9.13 32.69 34.22
CA THR A 179 -10.59 32.58 34.40
C THR A 179 -11.28 33.95 34.41
N ILE A 180 -10.75 34.90 35.19
CA ILE A 180 -11.28 36.26 35.27
C ILE A 180 -11.25 36.94 33.89
N ARG A 181 -10.14 36.84 33.15
CA ARG A 181 -9.99 37.44 31.82
C ARG A 181 -11.01 36.88 30.83
N LYS A 182 -11.26 35.56 30.86
CA LYS A 182 -12.30 34.91 30.03
C LYS A 182 -13.69 35.51 30.34
N CYS A 183 -14.08 35.55 31.60
CA CYS A 183 -15.36 36.16 32.02
C CYS A 183 -15.41 37.67 31.70
N ALA A 184 -14.30 38.38 31.85
CA ALA A 184 -14.20 39.81 31.58
C ALA A 184 -14.35 40.13 30.10
N LYS A 185 -13.77 39.32 29.20
CA LYS A 185 -13.99 39.42 27.75
C LYS A 185 -15.49 39.23 27.41
N GLN A 186 -16.13 38.21 27.97
CA GLN A 186 -17.58 37.94 27.77
C GLN A 186 -18.45 39.09 28.29
N ALA A 187 -18.10 39.66 29.45
CA ALA A 187 -18.78 40.83 30.03
C ALA A 187 -18.42 42.17 29.35
N ALA A 188 -17.58 42.14 28.31
CA ALA A 188 -17.02 43.33 27.66
C ALA A 188 -16.38 44.34 28.63
N ALA A 189 -15.76 43.87 29.71
CA ALA A 189 -15.12 44.71 30.72
C ALA A 189 -13.94 45.50 30.14
N LYS A 190 -13.52 46.57 30.84
CA LYS A 190 -12.28 47.29 30.56
C LYS A 190 -11.18 46.83 31.49
N PHE A 191 -9.93 46.83 31.02
CA PHE A 191 -8.76 46.52 31.82
C PHE A 191 -7.92 47.78 32.09
N ASP A 192 -7.10 47.72 33.14
CA ASP A 192 -5.98 48.66 33.29
C ASP A 192 -4.84 48.30 32.32
N ASP A 193 -3.83 49.15 32.22
CA ASP A 193 -2.72 48.95 31.27
C ASP A 193 -1.93 47.65 31.50
N TYR A 194 -1.82 47.20 32.76
CA TYR A 194 -1.11 45.97 33.10
C TYR A 194 -1.91 44.74 32.70
N LEU A 195 -3.19 44.68 33.08
CA LEU A 195 -4.10 43.60 32.76
C LEU A 195 -4.35 43.50 31.26
N GLU A 196 -4.46 44.62 30.54
CA GLU A 196 -4.62 44.62 29.07
C GLU A 196 -3.45 43.87 28.41
N LYS A 197 -2.21 44.19 28.82
CA LYS A 197 -0.96 43.64 28.29
C LYS A 197 -0.59 42.25 28.81
N THR A 198 -1.20 41.80 29.91
CA THR A 198 -0.86 40.51 30.54
C THR A 198 -1.90 39.45 30.20
N HIS A 199 -1.53 38.53 29.31
CA HIS A 199 -2.39 37.46 28.84
C HIS A 199 -1.98 36.17 29.54
N VAL A 200 -2.94 35.42 30.09
CA VAL A 200 -2.70 34.07 30.58
C VAL A 200 -3.61 33.13 29.81
N ILE A 201 -3.01 32.13 29.18
CA ILE A 201 -3.67 31.16 28.33
C ILE A 201 -3.42 29.78 28.93
N LYS A 202 -4.49 29.02 29.10
CA LYS A 202 -4.44 27.63 29.56
C LYS A 202 -5.18 26.77 28.52
N PRO A 203 -4.48 26.24 27.51
CA PRO A 203 -5.14 25.40 26.51
C PRO A 203 -5.68 24.14 27.18
N THR A 204 -6.93 23.82 26.89
CA THR A 204 -7.58 22.55 27.28
C THR A 204 -7.74 21.60 26.10
N SER A 205 -7.72 22.14 24.88
CA SER A 205 -7.74 21.40 23.62
C SER A 205 -6.62 21.87 22.71
N LEU A 206 -6.21 20.98 21.79
CA LEU A 206 -5.25 21.26 20.73
C LEU A 206 -5.86 20.86 19.38
N SER A 207 -5.54 21.66 18.36
CA SER A 207 -5.73 21.29 16.96
C SER A 207 -4.37 21.05 16.32
N LEU A 208 -4.30 20.11 15.37
CA LEU A 208 -3.10 19.81 14.62
C LEU A 208 -3.22 20.41 13.22
N ARG A 209 -2.43 21.42 12.89
CA ARG A 209 -2.33 21.90 11.51
C ARG A 209 -1.32 21.06 10.77
N LEU A 210 -1.76 20.39 9.72
CA LEU A 210 -0.93 19.49 8.92
C LEU A 210 -0.50 20.18 7.62
N ARG A 211 0.75 19.97 7.20
CA ARG A 211 1.23 20.39 5.88
C ARG A 211 1.93 19.24 5.19
N LYS A 212 1.43 18.86 4.01
CA LYS A 212 2.05 17.84 3.16
C LYS A 212 3.03 18.48 2.19
N ALA A 213 4.23 17.91 2.11
CA ALA A 213 5.24 18.21 1.10
C ALA A 213 5.79 16.89 0.53
N THR A 214 6.24 16.90 -0.72
CA THR A 214 6.89 15.74 -1.35
C THR A 214 8.36 16.03 -1.54
N VAL A 215 9.23 15.18 -0.99
CA VAL A 215 10.69 15.29 -1.12
C VAL A 215 11.21 13.98 -1.70
N ALA A 216 11.76 14.02 -2.92
CA ALA A 216 12.29 12.84 -3.62
C ALA A 216 11.31 11.65 -3.60
N ASP A 217 10.07 11.88 -4.06
CA ASP A 217 8.96 10.92 -4.11
C ASP A 217 8.48 10.36 -2.76
N THR A 218 8.98 10.88 -1.64
CA THR A 218 8.51 10.54 -0.29
C THR A 218 7.61 11.65 0.25
N ALA A 219 6.41 11.29 0.70
CA ALA A 219 5.53 12.20 1.41
C ALA A 219 6.13 12.54 2.78
N VAL A 220 6.25 13.83 3.07
CA VAL A 220 6.68 14.39 4.35
C VAL A 220 5.55 15.25 4.89
N ILE A 221 5.13 14.98 6.12
CA ILE A 221 4.03 15.70 6.75
C ILE A 221 4.57 16.45 7.96
N GLU A 222 4.43 17.76 7.92
CA GLU A 222 4.80 18.68 9.00
C GLU A 222 3.59 18.92 9.91
N ILE A 223 3.81 18.82 11.22
CA ILE A 223 2.77 18.87 12.25
C ILE A 223 2.95 20.15 13.07
N GLU A 224 1.95 21.03 13.03
CA GLU A 224 1.91 22.28 13.79
C GLU A 224 0.81 22.21 14.85
N PRO A 225 1.15 21.98 16.14
CA PRO A 225 0.16 22.07 17.21
C PRO A 225 -0.36 23.51 17.33
N HIS A 226 -1.65 23.65 17.62
CA HIS A 226 -2.32 24.94 17.74
C HIS A 226 -3.38 24.92 18.85
N PHE A 227 -3.64 26.07 19.47
CA PHE A 227 -4.73 26.27 20.43
C PHE A 227 -5.31 27.68 20.36
N GLU A 228 -6.50 27.85 20.94
CA GLU A 228 -7.21 29.13 20.99
C GLU A 228 -6.37 30.23 21.69
N ASP A 229 -6.39 31.45 21.15
CA ASP A 229 -5.62 32.60 21.66
C ASP A 229 -4.08 32.39 21.67
N GLN A 230 -3.53 31.40 20.94
CA GLN A 230 -2.09 31.15 20.87
C GLN A 230 -1.27 32.40 20.46
N PRO A 231 -0.17 32.73 21.17
CA PRO A 231 0.68 33.86 20.80
C PRO A 231 1.52 33.54 19.55
N ALA A 232 1.76 34.56 18.71
CA ALA A 232 2.38 34.41 17.39
C ALA A 232 3.73 33.66 17.41
N ASN A 233 4.57 33.92 18.43
CA ASN A 233 5.89 33.29 18.57
C ASN A 233 5.90 32.07 19.53
N TRP A 234 4.75 31.42 19.73
CA TRP A 234 4.67 30.21 20.56
C TRP A 234 5.48 29.07 19.99
N LEU A 235 5.31 28.73 18.71
CA LEU A 235 6.04 27.63 18.08
C LEU A 235 7.55 27.81 18.17
N GLY A 236 8.05 29.04 17.99
CA GLY A 236 9.48 29.34 18.14
C GLY A 236 10.00 29.12 19.56
N SER A 237 9.17 29.36 20.58
CA SER A 237 9.50 29.08 21.98
C SER A 237 9.33 27.60 22.35
N PHE A 238 8.38 26.92 21.71
CA PHE A 238 8.16 25.48 21.84
C PHE A 238 9.35 24.69 21.28
N ASP A 239 9.74 24.94 20.03
CA ASP A 239 10.81 24.22 19.31
C ASP A 239 12.23 24.52 19.84
N LYS A 240 12.43 25.68 20.47
CA LYS A 240 13.75 26.09 20.98
C LYS A 240 14.17 25.31 22.24
N ASN A 241 13.21 24.85 23.03
CA ASN A 241 13.48 24.15 24.28
C ASN A 241 13.70 22.66 24.02
N ALA A 242 14.54 22.01 24.81
CA ALA A 242 14.78 20.56 24.65
C ALA A 242 13.63 19.70 25.20
N GLN A 243 12.76 20.26 26.02
CA GLN A 243 11.64 19.57 26.67
C GLN A 243 10.43 20.51 26.75
N VAL A 244 9.23 19.92 26.79
CA VAL A 244 8.00 20.69 27.00
C VAL A 244 7.91 21.12 28.47
N HIS A 245 7.76 22.42 28.69
CA HIS A 245 7.65 23.01 30.02
C HIS A 245 6.19 23.13 30.48
N ASP A 246 5.97 23.18 31.79
CA ASP A 246 4.64 23.41 32.37
C ASP A 246 4.12 24.83 32.10
N SER A 247 5.02 25.76 31.80
CA SER A 247 4.65 27.12 31.43
C SER A 247 5.66 27.78 30.49
N TYR A 248 5.16 28.67 29.64
CA TYR A 248 5.93 29.49 28.71
C TYR A 248 5.61 30.96 28.92
N ARG A 249 6.64 31.81 28.84
CA ARG A 249 6.51 33.27 28.86
C ARG A 249 6.92 33.80 27.50
N ILE A 250 5.95 34.26 26.71
CA ILE A 250 6.16 34.63 25.32
C ILE A 250 5.90 36.13 25.17
N PRO A 251 6.94 36.94 24.86
CA PRO A 251 6.77 38.36 24.63
C PRO A 251 6.07 38.59 23.28
N GLY A 252 5.06 39.46 23.27
CA GLY A 252 4.39 39.94 22.07
C GLY A 252 5.06 41.19 21.47
N GLU A 253 4.62 41.59 20.27
CA GLU A 253 5.23 42.70 19.51
C GLU A 253 5.03 44.08 20.16
N ASN A 254 3.96 44.26 20.95
CA ASN A 254 3.57 45.54 21.56
C ASN A 254 3.84 45.62 23.08
N GLY A 255 4.81 44.86 23.59
CA GLY A 255 5.09 44.79 25.04
C GLY A 255 4.06 43.99 25.84
N GLU A 256 3.19 43.25 25.14
CA GLU A 256 2.32 42.23 25.72
C GLU A 256 3.15 41.05 26.22
N LEU A 257 2.69 40.42 27.29
CA LEU A 257 3.31 39.21 27.83
C LEU A 257 2.25 38.11 27.95
N SER A 258 2.44 37.07 27.15
CA SER A 258 1.57 35.89 27.17
C SER A 258 2.19 34.78 28.00
N HIS A 259 1.50 34.40 29.07
CA HIS A 259 1.81 33.27 29.93
C HIS A 259 0.98 32.07 29.47
N VAL A 260 1.60 31.07 28.86
CA VAL A 260 0.92 29.84 28.46
C VAL A 260 1.19 28.78 29.52
N ILE A 261 0.15 28.29 30.20
CA ILE A 261 0.25 27.22 31.21
C ILE A 261 -0.25 25.94 30.58
N ILE A 262 0.61 24.92 30.50
CA ILE A 262 0.30 23.65 29.84
C ILE A 262 -0.23 22.65 30.89
N PRO A 263 -1.49 22.20 30.80
CA PRO A 263 -1.99 21.12 31.66
C PRO A 263 -1.27 19.79 31.42
N PRO A 264 -1.29 18.84 32.38
CA PRO A 264 -0.63 17.54 32.24
C PRO A 264 -1.03 16.76 30.97
N GLU A 265 -2.32 16.65 30.69
CA GLU A 265 -2.88 15.95 29.52
C GLU A 265 -2.35 16.55 28.20
N VAL A 266 -2.40 17.88 28.08
CA VAL A 266 -1.86 18.63 26.93
C VAL A 266 -0.34 18.48 26.82
N LYS A 267 0.36 18.45 27.95
CA LYS A 267 1.82 18.32 28.01
C LYS A 267 2.26 16.96 27.48
N GLU A 268 1.52 15.89 27.76
CA GLU A 268 1.81 14.55 27.23
C GLU A 268 1.76 14.54 25.70
N VAL A 269 0.67 15.04 25.12
CA VAL A 269 0.50 15.16 23.67
C VAL A 269 1.60 16.03 23.05
N LEU A 270 1.90 17.18 23.65
CA LEU A 270 2.97 18.06 23.18
C LEU A 270 4.36 17.43 23.28
N ASN A 271 4.63 16.62 24.31
CA ASN A 271 5.89 15.88 24.43
C ASN A 271 6.04 14.86 23.30
N SER A 272 4.96 14.13 22.99
CA SER A 272 4.94 13.18 21.87
C SER A 272 5.23 13.89 20.54
N ILE A 273 4.61 15.05 20.28
CA ILE A 273 4.90 15.87 19.08
C ILE A 273 6.35 16.39 19.10
N HIS A 274 6.84 16.85 20.24
CA HIS A 274 8.20 17.37 20.40
C HIS A 274 9.28 16.30 20.19
N SER A 275 8.96 15.03 20.45
CA SER A 275 9.87 13.91 20.21
C SER A 275 10.13 13.66 18.72
N ILE A 276 9.24 14.12 17.84
CA ILE A 276 9.35 14.00 16.39
C ILE A 276 10.37 15.01 15.88
N PRO A 277 11.50 14.59 15.28
CA PRO A 277 12.53 15.49 14.80
C PRO A 277 11.99 16.54 13.81
N GLY A 278 12.07 17.82 14.20
CA GLY A 278 11.56 18.92 13.37
C GLY A 278 10.06 18.87 13.11
N ARG A 279 9.29 18.10 13.90
CA ARG A 279 7.84 17.87 13.74
C ARG A 279 7.46 17.35 12.36
N ARG A 280 8.36 16.61 11.73
CA ARG A 280 8.19 16.07 10.38
C ARG A 280 8.26 14.56 10.42
N VAL A 281 7.19 13.93 9.97
CA VAL A 281 7.12 12.49 9.75
C VAL A 281 7.24 12.23 8.25
N ALA A 282 7.93 11.16 7.86
CA ALA A 282 8.13 10.80 6.45
C ALA A 282 7.77 9.34 6.17
N GLY A 283 7.40 9.05 4.93
CA GLY A 283 7.14 7.69 4.47
C GLY A 283 5.93 7.03 5.13
N SER A 284 6.00 5.71 5.34
CA SER A 284 4.89 4.92 5.89
C SER A 284 4.54 5.25 7.34
N GLU A 285 5.52 5.67 8.15
CA GLU A 285 5.27 6.17 9.51
C GLU A 285 4.46 7.48 9.49
N ALA A 286 4.69 8.36 8.50
CA ALA A 286 3.91 9.57 8.33
C ALA A 286 2.44 9.26 8.07
N LEU A 287 2.17 8.34 7.16
CA LEU A 287 0.81 7.94 6.80
C LEU A 287 0.10 7.27 7.97
N SER A 288 0.82 6.46 8.74
CA SER A 288 0.26 5.80 9.93
C SER A 288 -0.06 6.80 11.03
N PHE A 289 0.85 7.74 11.32
CA PHE A 289 0.64 8.81 12.29
C PHE A 289 -0.54 9.69 11.88
N VAL A 290 -0.59 10.12 10.63
CA VAL A 290 -1.63 11.03 10.14
C VAL A 290 -3.00 10.34 10.08
N ARG A 291 -3.03 9.04 9.83
CA ARG A 291 -4.28 8.28 9.85
C ARG A 291 -4.82 8.09 11.26
N ASN A 292 -3.94 7.71 12.20
CA ASN A 292 -4.31 7.46 13.58
C ASN A 292 -3.27 8.09 14.52
N PRO A 293 -3.36 9.40 14.78
CA PRO A 293 -2.38 10.09 15.62
C PRO A 293 -2.45 9.64 17.08
N TYR A 294 -3.61 9.17 17.54
CA TYR A 294 -3.87 8.81 18.93
C TYR A 294 -2.98 7.67 19.43
N THR A 295 -2.68 6.68 18.58
CA THR A 295 -1.78 5.58 18.96
C THR A 295 -0.34 6.05 19.20
N PHE A 296 0.04 7.20 18.66
CA PHE A 296 1.38 7.77 18.81
C PHE A 296 1.45 8.88 19.85
N LEU A 297 0.33 9.56 20.11
CA LEU A 297 0.29 10.75 20.96
C LEU A 297 0.01 10.46 22.44
N GLY A 298 -0.46 9.25 22.80
CA GLY A 298 -0.71 8.82 24.18
C GLY A 298 -2.19 8.56 24.48
N GLU A 299 -2.48 8.05 25.69
CA GLU A 299 -3.86 7.71 26.10
C GLU A 299 -4.77 8.95 26.20
N ASP A 300 -4.19 10.10 26.58
CA ASP A 300 -4.90 11.38 26.72
C ASP A 300 -5.08 12.14 25.40
N ALA A 301 -4.57 11.62 24.28
CA ALA A 301 -4.62 12.33 23.01
C ALA A 301 -6.05 12.60 22.51
N ALA A 302 -6.98 11.68 22.78
CA ALA A 302 -8.38 11.81 22.35
C ALA A 302 -9.19 12.82 23.16
N SER A 303 -8.80 13.11 24.41
CA SER A 303 -9.45 14.15 25.24
C SER A 303 -8.96 15.56 24.88
N VAL A 304 -7.73 15.66 24.36
CA VAL A 304 -7.10 16.93 23.99
C VAL A 304 -7.35 17.30 22.52
N ILE A 305 -7.31 16.33 21.60
CA ILE A 305 -7.52 16.53 20.16
C ILE A 305 -8.81 15.81 19.76
N ALA A 306 -9.87 16.57 19.52
CA ALA A 306 -11.14 16.01 19.09
C ALA A 306 -10.99 15.29 17.73
N PRO A 307 -11.54 14.07 17.56
CA PRO A 307 -11.50 13.33 16.29
C PRO A 307 -11.99 14.15 15.09
N GLU A 308 -13.05 14.93 15.29
CA GLU A 308 -13.64 15.78 14.25
C GLU A 308 -12.69 16.90 13.82
N GLU A 309 -11.91 17.46 14.76
CA GLU A 309 -10.90 18.48 14.45
C GLU A 309 -9.72 17.89 13.66
N HIS A 310 -9.33 16.65 13.95
CA HIS A 310 -8.29 15.95 13.19
C HIS A 310 -8.74 15.62 11.77
N GLU A 311 -9.98 15.15 11.58
CA GLU A 311 -10.55 14.93 10.24
C GLU A 311 -10.62 16.24 9.43
N GLN A 312 -11.00 17.34 10.08
CA GLN A 312 -10.98 18.66 9.44
C GLN A 312 -9.55 19.09 9.07
N ALA A 313 -8.57 18.81 9.92
CA ALA A 313 -7.16 19.13 9.63
C ALA A 313 -6.62 18.36 8.41
N LEU A 314 -6.99 17.08 8.25
CA LEU A 314 -6.66 16.30 7.06
C LEU A 314 -7.26 16.93 5.80
N PHE A 315 -8.53 17.32 5.88
CA PHE A 315 -9.24 17.99 4.80
C PHE A 315 -8.57 19.30 4.40
N ASP A 316 -8.28 20.18 5.36
CA ASP A 316 -7.64 21.48 5.12
C ASP A 316 -6.24 21.32 4.51
N ALA A 317 -5.52 20.27 4.92
CA ALA A 317 -4.21 19.91 4.39
C ALA A 317 -4.25 19.22 3.01
N HIS A 318 -5.44 18.96 2.46
CA HIS A 318 -5.65 18.20 1.22
C HIS A 318 -5.02 16.80 1.26
N ILE A 319 -5.11 16.14 2.42
CA ILE A 319 -4.64 14.77 2.63
C ILE A 319 -5.88 13.87 2.65
N PHE A 320 -6.07 13.09 1.58
CA PHE A 320 -7.19 12.17 1.44
C PHE A 320 -6.68 10.74 1.43
N PHE A 321 -7.15 9.93 2.36
CA PHE A 321 -6.97 8.48 2.29
C PHE A 321 -8.01 7.91 1.33
N HIS A 322 -7.66 6.89 0.55
CA HIS A 322 -8.54 6.34 -0.47
C HIS A 322 -8.88 4.89 -0.15
N HIS A 323 -10.18 4.57 -0.14
CA HIS A 323 -10.60 3.18 -0.31
C HIS A 323 -10.30 2.77 -1.75
N PHE A 324 -9.87 1.53 -1.96
CA PHE A 324 -9.60 1.05 -3.30
C PHE A 324 -10.39 -0.21 -3.63
N ARG A 325 -10.71 -0.37 -4.92
CA ARG A 325 -11.33 -1.56 -5.49
C ARG A 325 -10.71 -1.90 -6.83
N LEU A 326 -10.53 -3.19 -7.10
CA LEU A 326 -10.10 -3.70 -8.40
C LEU A 326 -11.32 -4.16 -9.18
N GLN A 327 -11.50 -3.62 -10.38
CA GLN A 327 -12.60 -3.94 -11.29
C GLN A 327 -12.04 -4.61 -12.55
N PRO A 328 -12.10 -5.95 -12.64
CA PRO A 328 -11.67 -6.65 -13.84
C PRO A 328 -12.70 -6.49 -14.96
N SER A 329 -12.22 -6.12 -16.15
CA SER A 329 -12.95 -6.16 -17.40
C SER A 329 -12.73 -7.53 -18.04
N VAL A 330 -13.81 -8.28 -18.29
CA VAL A 330 -13.76 -9.60 -18.90
C VAL A 330 -14.31 -9.58 -20.32
N ASN A 331 -13.73 -10.39 -21.19
CA ASN A 331 -14.21 -10.60 -22.56
C ASN A 331 -15.36 -11.63 -22.63
N ASP A 332 -15.88 -11.87 -23.83
CA ASP A 332 -16.98 -12.83 -24.08
C ASP A 332 -16.63 -14.28 -23.67
N GLU A 333 -15.35 -14.62 -23.53
CA GLU A 333 -14.85 -15.93 -23.06
C GLU A 333 -14.63 -15.97 -21.54
N ASN A 334 -15.07 -14.94 -20.79
CA ASN A 334 -14.87 -14.78 -19.35
C ASN A 334 -13.38 -14.72 -18.94
N LYS A 335 -12.49 -14.29 -19.85
CA LYS A 335 -11.08 -14.03 -19.57
C LYS A 335 -10.86 -12.55 -19.28
N ILE A 336 -9.93 -12.25 -18.39
CA ILE A 336 -9.57 -10.89 -17.98
C ILE A 336 -8.84 -10.21 -19.14
N ASN A 337 -9.39 -9.10 -19.62
CA ASN A 337 -8.78 -8.25 -20.65
C ASN A 337 -7.89 -7.18 -20.01
N ASP A 338 -8.43 -6.47 -19.02
CA ASP A 338 -7.79 -5.38 -18.29
C ASP A 338 -8.38 -5.28 -16.88
N ILE A 339 -7.69 -4.60 -15.97
CA ILE A 339 -8.16 -4.38 -14.59
C ILE A 339 -8.07 -2.89 -14.27
N THR A 340 -9.19 -2.29 -13.87
CA THR A 340 -9.23 -0.90 -13.40
C THR A 340 -9.13 -0.86 -11.88
N LEU A 341 -8.10 -0.20 -11.36
CA LEU A 341 -8.03 0.20 -9.96
C LEU A 341 -8.79 1.52 -9.78
N VAL A 342 -9.77 1.53 -8.90
CA VAL A 342 -10.55 2.72 -8.55
C VAL A 342 -10.21 3.13 -7.12
N LEU A 343 -9.82 4.38 -6.93
CA LEU A 343 -9.54 5.00 -5.64
C LEU A 343 -10.66 5.99 -5.29
N GLU A 344 -11.37 5.70 -4.21
CA GLU A 344 -12.45 6.51 -3.66
C GLU A 344 -11.95 7.29 -2.42
N PRO A 345 -11.86 8.62 -2.49
CA PRO A 345 -11.36 9.45 -1.39
C PRO A 345 -12.30 9.46 -0.18
N VAL A 346 -11.75 9.22 1.00
CA VAL A 346 -12.40 9.41 2.29
C VAL A 346 -12.40 10.90 2.61
N SER A 347 -13.56 11.53 2.48
CA SER A 347 -13.71 12.96 2.73
C SER A 347 -15.11 13.26 3.26
N PRO A 348 -15.27 14.23 4.18
CA PRO A 348 -16.58 14.72 4.59
C PRO A 348 -17.38 15.33 3.42
N ILE A 349 -16.69 15.79 2.37
CA ILE A 349 -17.30 16.30 1.15
C ILE A 349 -16.96 15.36 -0.01
N PRO A 350 -17.95 14.79 -0.73
CA PRO A 350 -17.68 13.87 -1.84
C PRO A 350 -16.71 14.46 -2.86
N GLN A 351 -15.62 13.74 -3.12
CA GLN A 351 -14.60 14.07 -4.12
C GLN A 351 -14.66 13.05 -5.27
N PRO A 352 -14.21 13.42 -6.50
CA PRO A 352 -14.22 12.50 -7.63
C PRO A 352 -13.28 11.30 -7.41
N GLU A 353 -13.72 10.12 -7.86
CA GLU A 353 -12.90 8.91 -7.88
C GLU A 353 -11.71 9.06 -8.86
N VAL A 354 -10.57 8.47 -8.50
CA VAL A 354 -9.37 8.41 -9.36
C VAL A 354 -9.22 6.98 -9.88
N THR A 355 -8.95 6.80 -11.17
CA THR A 355 -8.84 5.47 -11.78
C THR A 355 -7.47 5.24 -12.42
N PHE A 356 -6.96 4.02 -12.30
CA PHE A 356 -5.76 3.53 -12.96
C PHE A 356 -6.10 2.27 -13.75
N LEU A 357 -5.75 2.26 -15.03
CA LEU A 357 -5.95 1.10 -15.90
C LEU A 357 -4.68 0.26 -15.93
N PHE A 358 -4.79 -1.02 -15.56
CA PHE A 358 -3.76 -2.03 -15.79
C PHE A 358 -4.12 -2.80 -17.05
N SER A 359 -3.21 -2.79 -18.04
CA SER A 359 -3.38 -3.52 -19.30
C SER A 359 -2.66 -4.87 -19.31
N ALA A 360 -1.84 -5.14 -18.29
CA ALA A 360 -1.10 -6.39 -18.18
C ALA A 360 -0.88 -6.83 -16.72
N PRO A 361 -0.68 -8.15 -16.46
CA PRO A 361 -0.51 -8.67 -15.10
C PRO A 361 0.67 -8.07 -14.32
N TRP A 362 1.79 -7.76 -14.99
CA TRP A 362 2.97 -7.18 -14.33
C TRP A 362 2.74 -5.74 -13.82
N GLU A 363 1.74 -5.03 -14.36
CA GLU A 363 1.38 -3.69 -13.87
C GLU A 363 0.58 -3.80 -12.57
N LEU A 364 -0.35 -4.74 -12.52
CA LEU A 364 -1.09 -5.07 -11.30
C LEU A 364 -0.17 -5.65 -10.23
N ASP A 365 0.82 -6.48 -10.58
CA ASP A 365 1.79 -7.05 -9.64
C ASP A 365 2.52 -5.95 -8.85
N LYS A 366 2.93 -4.85 -9.50
CA LYS A 366 3.54 -3.69 -8.81
C LYS A 366 2.61 -3.10 -7.75
N PHE A 367 1.32 -2.97 -8.05
CA PHE A 367 0.32 -2.48 -7.10
C PHE A 367 0.12 -3.45 -5.94
N VAL A 368 -0.06 -4.74 -6.25
CA VAL A 368 -0.23 -5.79 -5.25
C VAL A 368 0.98 -5.84 -4.34
N GLN A 369 2.21 -5.78 -4.85
CA GLN A 369 3.43 -5.72 -4.04
C GLN A 369 3.47 -4.48 -3.14
N ALA A 370 3.12 -3.30 -3.65
CA ALA A 370 3.11 -2.07 -2.86
C ALA A 370 2.13 -2.16 -1.67
N VAL A 371 0.92 -2.67 -1.91
CA VAL A 371 -0.07 -2.92 -0.85
C VAL A 371 0.41 -4.02 0.11
N GLY A 372 1.01 -5.08 -0.43
CA GLY A 372 1.50 -6.22 0.35
C GLY A 372 2.56 -5.85 1.38
N ILE A 373 3.44 -4.88 1.07
CA ILE A 373 4.42 -4.36 2.03
C ILE A 373 3.72 -3.73 3.24
N SER A 374 2.71 -2.89 3.01
CA SER A 374 1.94 -2.24 4.07
C SER A 374 1.11 -3.24 4.89
N VAL A 375 0.48 -4.22 4.24
CA VAL A 375 -0.30 -5.26 4.91
C VAL A 375 0.58 -6.17 5.76
N ALA A 376 1.73 -6.61 5.25
CA ALA A 376 2.68 -7.43 6.00
C ALA A 376 3.24 -6.72 7.23
N ALA A 377 3.39 -5.39 7.16
CA ALA A 377 3.82 -4.54 8.26
C ALA A 377 2.68 -4.13 9.21
N GLN A 378 1.44 -4.61 8.99
CA GLN A 378 0.24 -4.26 9.75
C GLN A 378 0.00 -2.74 9.84
N MET A 379 0.34 -2.02 8.77
CA MET A 379 0.19 -0.57 8.72
C MET A 379 -1.27 -0.18 8.43
N PRO A 380 -1.83 0.82 9.14
CA PRO A 380 -3.20 1.28 8.92
C PRO A 380 -3.38 2.05 7.60
N ALA A 381 -2.29 2.42 6.93
CA ALA A 381 -2.30 3.13 5.66
C ALA A 381 -1.14 2.70 4.74
N GLY A 382 -1.35 2.82 3.43
CA GLY A 382 -0.37 2.55 2.38
C GLY A 382 -0.22 3.70 1.39
N SER A 383 0.65 3.55 0.40
CA SER A 383 0.84 4.54 -0.66
C SER A 383 0.92 3.91 -2.04
N TRP A 384 0.27 4.53 -3.04
CA TRP A 384 0.37 4.14 -4.43
C TRP A 384 0.39 5.36 -5.35
N GLN A 385 1.45 5.52 -6.14
CA GLN A 385 1.57 6.58 -7.16
C GLN A 385 1.24 8.00 -6.63
N GLY A 386 1.62 8.30 -5.37
CA GLY A 386 1.38 9.59 -4.73
C GLY A 386 0.03 9.71 -3.98
N TYR A 387 -0.81 8.68 -4.03
CA TYR A 387 -2.09 8.59 -3.32
C TYR A 387 -1.97 7.75 -2.04
N GLU A 388 -2.58 8.22 -0.96
CA GLU A 388 -2.70 7.49 0.30
C GLU A 388 -3.82 6.46 0.23
N LEU A 389 -3.52 5.22 0.61
CA LEU A 389 -4.47 4.11 0.64
C LEU A 389 -4.93 3.85 2.07
N GLU A 390 -6.24 3.67 2.23
CA GLU A 390 -6.88 3.31 3.49
C GLU A 390 -6.78 1.80 3.72
N LEU A 391 -6.07 1.38 4.78
CA LEU A 391 -5.87 -0.04 5.09
C LEU A 391 -6.41 -0.45 6.47
N SER A 392 -6.94 0.48 7.28
CA SER A 392 -7.36 0.16 8.65
C SER A 392 -8.51 -0.86 8.70
N GLN A 393 -9.35 -0.90 7.66
CA GLN A 393 -10.44 -1.87 7.50
C GLN A 393 -10.12 -2.95 6.46
N PHE A 394 -8.91 -2.96 5.91
CA PHE A 394 -8.51 -3.92 4.89
C PHE A 394 -8.20 -5.27 5.52
N THR A 395 -8.93 -6.30 5.09
CA THR A 395 -8.87 -7.63 5.69
C THR A 395 -7.87 -8.54 4.97
N GLU A 396 -7.38 -9.56 5.67
CA GLU A 396 -6.58 -10.63 5.04
C GLU A 396 -7.33 -11.32 3.90
N GLN A 397 -8.66 -11.41 3.97
CA GLN A 397 -9.47 -11.95 2.89
C GLN A 397 -9.40 -11.07 1.63
N GLN A 398 -9.59 -9.77 1.77
CA GLN A 398 -9.48 -8.83 0.63
C GLN A 398 -8.07 -8.83 0.04
N TRP A 399 -7.04 -8.98 0.88
CA TRP A 399 -5.68 -9.18 0.41
C TRP A 399 -5.54 -10.46 -0.43
N HIS A 400 -6.07 -11.57 0.06
CA HIS A 400 -6.05 -12.84 -0.66
C HIS A 400 -6.86 -12.79 -1.96
N ASP A 401 -7.95 -12.04 -2.01
CA ASP A 401 -8.74 -11.81 -3.21
C ASP A 401 -7.93 -11.04 -4.26
N CYS A 402 -7.16 -10.02 -3.86
CA CYS A 402 -6.24 -9.30 -4.77
C CYS A 402 -5.16 -10.22 -5.34
N GLN A 403 -4.55 -11.06 -4.49
CA GLN A 403 -3.55 -12.04 -4.92
C GLN A 403 -4.14 -13.10 -5.85
N SER A 404 -5.35 -13.58 -5.55
CA SER A 404 -6.08 -14.57 -6.35
C SER A 404 -6.44 -14.01 -7.72
N LEU A 405 -6.85 -12.73 -7.78
CA LEU A 405 -7.14 -12.05 -9.04
C LEU A 405 -5.90 -11.90 -9.91
N LEU A 406 -4.76 -11.50 -9.32
CA LEU A 406 -3.48 -11.44 -10.02
C LEU A 406 -3.05 -12.83 -10.53
N THR A 407 -3.12 -13.84 -9.67
CA THR A 407 -2.75 -15.23 -10.01
C THR A 407 -3.65 -15.77 -11.13
N ARG A 408 -4.95 -15.52 -11.08
CA ARG A 408 -5.89 -15.89 -12.14
C ARG A 408 -5.51 -15.23 -13.46
N TRP A 409 -5.23 -13.93 -13.46
CA TRP A 409 -4.88 -13.21 -14.69
C TRP A 409 -3.54 -13.71 -15.26
N GLN A 410 -2.55 -13.96 -14.41
CA GLN A 410 -1.28 -14.59 -14.80
C GLN A 410 -1.52 -15.96 -15.44
N GLN A 411 -2.33 -16.84 -14.82
CA GLN A 411 -2.65 -18.16 -15.36
C GLN A 411 -3.44 -18.12 -16.67
N GLU A 412 -4.34 -17.15 -16.86
CA GLU A 412 -5.07 -16.98 -18.12
C GLU A 412 -4.14 -16.53 -19.27
N VAL A 413 -3.13 -15.71 -18.95
CA VAL A 413 -2.08 -15.33 -19.90
C VAL A 413 -1.11 -16.50 -20.16
N GLU A 414 -0.65 -17.19 -19.12
CA GLU A 414 0.25 -18.35 -19.20
C GLU A 414 -0.40 -19.56 -19.89
N GLY A 415 -1.70 -19.81 -19.68
CA GLY A 415 -2.44 -20.89 -20.33
C GLY A 415 -2.46 -20.76 -21.85
N LYS A 416 -2.32 -19.53 -22.37
CA LYS A 416 -2.13 -19.24 -23.79
C LYS A 416 -0.74 -19.68 -24.29
N GLU A 417 0.30 -19.53 -23.46
CA GLU A 417 1.66 -20.01 -23.76
C GLU A 417 1.79 -21.54 -23.73
N PHE A 418 1.00 -22.24 -22.92
CA PHE A 418 1.01 -23.71 -22.89
C PHE A 418 0.32 -24.35 -24.10
N SER A 419 -0.76 -23.76 -24.61
CA SER A 419 -1.37 -24.21 -25.87
C SER A 419 -0.41 -24.07 -27.06
N ASP A 420 0.49 -23.08 -27.01
CA ASP A 420 1.49 -22.86 -28.05
C ASP A 420 2.54 -23.97 -28.13
N VAL A 421 2.81 -24.71 -27.04
CA VAL A 421 3.74 -25.85 -27.03
C VAL A 421 3.18 -27.04 -27.82
N LEU A 422 1.86 -27.16 -27.93
CA LEU A 422 1.22 -28.19 -28.77
C LEU A 422 0.97 -27.73 -30.20
N ASP A 423 1.21 -26.45 -30.51
CA ASP A 423 1.12 -25.95 -31.87
C ASP A 423 2.34 -26.40 -32.69
N LEU A 424 2.17 -27.51 -33.41
CA LEU A 424 3.18 -28.04 -34.32
C LEU A 424 3.62 -27.04 -35.39
N GLY A 425 2.82 -26.00 -35.68
CA GLY A 425 3.18 -24.91 -36.58
C GLY A 425 4.33 -24.03 -36.09
N LYS A 426 4.64 -24.05 -34.78
CA LYS A 426 5.80 -23.35 -34.20
C LYS A 426 7.10 -24.16 -34.26
N TYR A 427 7.02 -25.44 -34.64
CA TYR A 427 8.19 -26.31 -34.78
C TYR A 427 8.67 -26.34 -36.23
N GLY A 428 9.94 -26.71 -36.45
CA GLY A 428 10.46 -26.84 -37.81
C GLY A 428 9.73 -27.93 -38.60
N ASP A 429 9.66 -27.78 -39.93
CA ASP A 429 8.93 -28.66 -40.87
C ASP A 429 9.14 -30.17 -40.66
N ARG A 430 10.26 -30.58 -40.04
CA ARG A 430 10.61 -31.98 -39.77
C ARG A 430 9.91 -32.56 -38.53
N VAL A 431 9.25 -31.76 -37.72
CA VAL A 431 8.48 -32.24 -36.57
C VAL A 431 7.10 -32.66 -37.05
N ILE A 432 6.85 -33.96 -37.06
CA ILE A 432 5.64 -34.58 -37.63
C ILE A 432 4.58 -34.90 -36.57
N GLY A 433 4.92 -34.75 -35.29
CA GLY A 433 4.00 -34.96 -34.17
C GLY A 433 4.68 -35.08 -32.82
N ILE A 434 3.89 -35.36 -31.79
CA ILE A 434 4.34 -35.69 -30.44
C ILE A 434 3.92 -37.14 -30.17
N GLY A 435 4.83 -37.98 -29.68
CA GLY A 435 4.52 -39.35 -29.32
C GLY A 435 5.72 -40.09 -28.73
N GLU A 436 5.63 -41.41 -28.61
CA GLU A 436 6.68 -42.20 -27.94
C GLU A 436 8.01 -42.13 -28.68
N PHE A 437 9.11 -42.09 -27.90
CA PHE A 437 10.46 -42.08 -28.46
C PHE A 437 10.76 -43.42 -29.15
N GLU A 438 10.86 -43.39 -30.47
CA GLU A 438 11.35 -44.52 -31.26
C GLU A 438 12.88 -44.47 -31.32
N LYS A 439 13.52 -45.50 -30.78
CA LYS A 439 14.98 -45.61 -30.81
C LYS A 439 15.42 -45.84 -32.25
N ILE A 440 16.14 -44.88 -32.83
CA ILE A 440 16.75 -45.03 -34.15
C ILE A 440 17.82 -46.13 -34.08
N SER A 441 17.49 -47.33 -34.55
CA SER A 441 18.43 -48.43 -34.72
C SER A 441 19.02 -48.32 -36.12
N SER A 442 20.22 -47.75 -36.24
CA SER A 442 21.02 -47.93 -37.45
C SER A 442 21.93 -49.14 -37.23
N PRO A 443 21.97 -50.11 -38.16
CA PRO A 443 22.93 -51.22 -38.11
C PRO A 443 24.41 -50.77 -38.00
N TRP A 444 24.69 -49.52 -38.38
CA TRP A 444 26.04 -48.94 -38.51
C TRP A 444 26.46 -48.06 -37.32
N LEU A 445 25.53 -47.66 -36.43
CA LEU A 445 25.81 -46.79 -35.29
C LEU A 445 25.63 -47.56 -33.98
N THR A 446 26.60 -48.42 -33.65
CA THR A 446 26.70 -48.98 -32.30
C THR A 446 27.45 -48.01 -31.39
N LYS A 447 26.88 -47.67 -30.23
CA LYS A 447 27.57 -46.88 -29.18
C LYS A 447 28.67 -47.74 -28.55
N ALA A 448 29.87 -47.72 -29.12
CA ALA A 448 31.06 -48.23 -28.48
C ALA A 448 32.22 -47.23 -28.60
N GLN A 449 33.07 -47.18 -27.59
CA GLN A 449 34.07 -46.15 -27.30
C GLN A 449 35.29 -46.11 -28.24
N SER A 450 35.14 -46.39 -29.53
CA SER A 450 36.25 -46.37 -30.49
C SER A 450 35.77 -45.98 -31.89
N GLU A 451 36.66 -45.39 -32.71
CA GLU A 451 36.42 -44.94 -34.09
C GLU A 451 36.03 -46.05 -35.10
N ASN A 452 35.83 -47.29 -34.64
CA ASN A 452 35.38 -48.40 -35.46
C ASN A 452 33.85 -48.50 -35.41
N TRP A 453 33.22 -48.30 -36.56
CA TRP A 453 31.76 -48.31 -36.77
C TRP A 453 31.15 -49.72 -36.81
N LEU A 454 31.92 -50.75 -36.44
CA LEU A 454 31.53 -52.16 -36.44
C LEU A 454 31.44 -52.70 -34.99
N PRO A 455 30.58 -53.70 -34.72
CA PRO A 455 30.44 -54.30 -33.39
C PRO A 455 31.77 -54.74 -32.78
N VAL A 456 32.03 -54.36 -31.54
CA VAL A 456 33.29 -54.68 -30.85
C VAL A 456 33.37 -56.18 -30.54
N GLY A 457 34.48 -56.81 -30.93
CA GLY A 457 34.79 -58.21 -30.63
C GLY A 457 34.62 -59.18 -31.80
N ILE A 458 34.29 -58.68 -32.99
CA ILE A 458 34.16 -59.48 -34.22
C ILE A 458 35.19 -58.96 -35.23
N ASP A 459 36.06 -59.85 -35.72
CA ASP A 459 36.99 -59.54 -36.79
C ASP A 459 36.28 -59.71 -38.14
N PHE A 460 35.90 -58.58 -38.74
CA PHE A 460 35.28 -58.55 -40.07
C PHE A 460 36.30 -58.38 -41.20
N SER A 461 37.60 -58.48 -40.93
CA SER A 461 38.65 -58.28 -41.94
C SER A 461 38.62 -59.31 -43.08
N GLU A 462 37.98 -60.46 -42.87
CA GLU A 462 37.82 -61.53 -43.87
C GLU A 462 36.58 -61.36 -44.77
N PHE A 463 35.74 -60.32 -44.55
CA PHE A 463 34.51 -60.09 -45.30
C PHE A 463 34.58 -58.82 -46.14
N SER A 464 34.09 -58.87 -47.37
CA SER A 464 33.91 -57.68 -48.20
C SER A 464 32.59 -56.98 -47.86
N VAL A 465 32.49 -55.69 -48.16
CA VAL A 465 31.22 -54.93 -48.00
C VAL A 465 30.08 -55.58 -48.79
N GLU A 466 30.41 -56.23 -49.91
CA GLU A 466 29.49 -56.92 -50.80
C GLU A 466 28.88 -58.19 -50.18
N THR A 467 29.62 -58.93 -49.34
CA THR A 467 29.08 -60.16 -48.70
C THR A 467 28.09 -59.86 -47.58
N LEU A 468 28.13 -58.66 -47.00
CA LEU A 468 27.23 -58.20 -45.94
C LEU A 468 26.01 -57.45 -46.48
N ASP A 469 25.96 -57.15 -47.79
CA ASP A 469 24.83 -56.46 -48.40
C ASP A 469 23.55 -57.32 -48.31
N GLY A 470 22.43 -56.74 -47.87
CA GLY A 470 21.18 -57.47 -47.65
C GLY A 470 21.12 -58.34 -46.38
N TRP A 471 22.20 -58.42 -45.59
CA TRP A 471 22.16 -59.09 -44.28
C TRP A 471 21.32 -58.30 -43.27
N GLN A 472 20.36 -58.96 -42.64
CA GLN A 472 19.50 -58.38 -41.60
C GLN A 472 19.69 -59.15 -40.28
N PRO A 473 20.18 -58.50 -39.20
CA PRO A 473 20.50 -59.16 -37.93
C PRO A 473 19.31 -59.86 -37.25
N ASP A 474 18.09 -59.42 -37.53
CA ASP A 474 16.88 -59.91 -36.85
C ASP A 474 16.14 -61.00 -37.65
N ASN A 475 16.66 -61.37 -38.83
CA ASN A 475 16.04 -62.38 -39.68
C ASN A 475 16.46 -63.80 -39.27
N LEU A 476 15.68 -64.39 -38.37
CA LEU A 476 15.87 -65.76 -37.85
C LEU A 476 15.89 -66.83 -38.96
N GLN A 477 15.12 -66.63 -40.03
CA GLN A 477 15.07 -67.59 -41.14
C GLN A 477 16.42 -67.65 -41.87
N HIS A 478 17.05 -66.50 -42.12
CA HIS A 478 18.39 -66.45 -42.70
C HIS A 478 19.45 -67.04 -41.77
N PHE A 479 19.29 -66.91 -40.45
CA PHE A 479 20.19 -67.52 -39.48
C PHE A 479 20.08 -69.05 -39.47
N ASP A 480 18.86 -69.58 -39.40
CA ASP A 480 18.61 -71.03 -39.43
C ASP A 480 19.11 -71.64 -40.75
N GLU A 481 18.83 -70.98 -41.88
CA GLU A 481 19.29 -71.43 -43.19
C GLU A 481 20.82 -71.37 -43.34
N LEU A 482 21.48 -70.38 -42.72
CA LEU A 482 22.94 -70.34 -42.67
C LEU A 482 23.50 -71.55 -41.88
N GLN A 483 22.92 -71.87 -40.73
CA GLN A 483 23.32 -73.01 -39.91
C GLN A 483 23.12 -74.35 -40.63
N GLU A 484 22.01 -74.51 -41.34
CA GLU A 484 21.75 -75.69 -42.17
C GLU A 484 22.78 -75.82 -43.29
N ARG A 485 23.09 -74.72 -44.00
CA ARG A 485 24.09 -74.71 -45.09
C ARG A 485 25.50 -74.99 -44.57
N ILE A 486 25.89 -74.47 -43.41
CA ILE A 486 27.16 -74.79 -42.74
C ILE A 486 27.23 -76.28 -42.42
N THR A 487 26.17 -76.83 -41.82
CA THR A 487 26.11 -78.25 -41.42
C THR A 487 26.18 -79.17 -42.64
N TYR A 488 25.50 -78.81 -43.74
CA TYR A 488 25.54 -79.53 -45.00
C TYR A 488 26.94 -79.52 -45.64
N ALA A 489 27.59 -78.36 -45.67
CA ALA A 489 28.95 -78.21 -46.20
C ALA A 489 29.99 -79.00 -45.39
N GLU A 490 29.85 -79.05 -44.05
CA GLU A 490 30.69 -79.89 -43.19
C GLU A 490 30.51 -81.38 -43.46
N ALA A 491 29.27 -81.83 -43.67
CA ALA A 491 28.97 -83.24 -43.93
C ALA A 491 29.44 -83.71 -45.32
N THR A 492 29.50 -82.80 -46.30
CA THR A 492 29.87 -83.08 -47.69
C THR A 492 31.34 -82.76 -48.00
N GLY A 493 32.03 -82.03 -47.12
CA GLY A 493 33.44 -81.66 -47.26
C GLY A 493 33.68 -80.44 -48.17
N GLU A 494 32.67 -79.59 -48.37
CA GLU A 494 32.78 -78.35 -49.14
C GLU A 494 33.56 -77.28 -48.36
N THR A 495 34.33 -76.46 -49.07
CA THR A 495 35.18 -75.41 -48.45
C THR A 495 34.50 -74.04 -48.43
N HIS A 496 33.39 -73.87 -49.14
CA HIS A 496 32.64 -72.63 -49.28
C HIS A 496 31.14 -72.92 -49.21
N ILE A 497 30.36 -71.93 -48.77
CA ILE A 497 28.91 -71.95 -48.76
C ILE A 497 28.36 -70.70 -49.43
N ILE A 498 27.10 -70.76 -49.85
CA ILE A 498 26.39 -69.58 -50.38
C ILE A 498 25.63 -68.92 -49.24
N SER A 499 25.79 -67.61 -49.07
CA SER A 499 25.05 -66.83 -48.06
C SER A 499 23.53 -66.86 -48.34
N PRO A 500 22.69 -67.00 -47.30
CA PRO A 500 21.23 -67.00 -47.44
C PRO A 500 20.60 -65.68 -47.93
N TRP A 501 21.24 -64.53 -47.71
CA TRP A 501 20.62 -63.21 -47.91
C TRP A 501 20.96 -62.53 -49.24
N ASN A 502 22.09 -62.83 -49.85
CA ASN A 502 22.56 -62.20 -51.10
C ASN A 502 23.28 -63.16 -52.06
N GLU A 503 23.22 -64.46 -51.81
CA GLU A 503 23.75 -65.52 -52.67
C GLU A 503 25.26 -65.41 -53.01
N THR A 504 26.04 -64.74 -52.18
CA THR A 504 27.50 -64.63 -52.32
C THR A 504 28.23 -65.84 -51.75
N GLU A 505 29.37 -66.21 -52.35
CA GLU A 505 30.22 -67.30 -51.83
C GLU A 505 31.00 -66.85 -50.59
N LEU A 506 30.93 -67.66 -49.53
CA LEU A 506 31.57 -67.46 -48.24
C LEU A 506 32.43 -68.68 -47.88
N PRO A 507 33.71 -68.50 -47.49
CA PRO A 507 34.50 -69.59 -46.93
C PRO A 507 33.82 -70.21 -45.69
N LEU A 508 33.87 -71.52 -45.57
CA LEU A 508 33.16 -72.26 -44.51
C LEU A 508 33.60 -71.84 -43.10
N ASP A 509 34.89 -71.56 -42.89
CA ASP A 509 35.41 -71.12 -41.59
C ASP A 509 34.95 -69.70 -41.21
N ALA A 510 34.84 -68.82 -42.21
CA ALA A 510 34.30 -67.48 -42.05
C ALA A 510 32.80 -67.55 -41.71
N ALA A 511 32.04 -68.39 -42.41
CA ALA A 511 30.61 -68.60 -42.14
C ALA A 511 30.34 -69.16 -40.74
N LYS A 512 31.15 -70.11 -40.24
CA LYS A 512 31.03 -70.63 -38.86
C LYS A 512 31.29 -69.54 -37.81
N THR A 513 32.33 -68.74 -38.04
CA THR A 513 32.68 -67.62 -37.16
C THR A 513 31.55 -66.60 -37.14
N PHE A 514 30.98 -66.29 -38.31
CA PHE A 514 29.84 -65.40 -38.48
C PHE A 514 28.60 -65.91 -37.74
N SER A 515 28.22 -67.18 -37.94
CA SER A 515 27.05 -67.78 -37.30
C SER A 515 27.16 -67.79 -35.77
N LYS A 516 28.33 -68.14 -35.23
CA LYS A 516 28.57 -68.12 -33.78
C LYS A 516 28.51 -66.72 -33.17
N ASN A 517 28.93 -65.71 -33.93
CA ASN A 517 28.88 -64.31 -33.49
C ASN A 517 27.46 -63.76 -33.57
N TRP A 518 26.71 -64.12 -34.61
CA TRP A 518 25.29 -63.78 -34.75
C TRP A 518 24.46 -64.39 -33.61
N GLU A 519 24.73 -65.64 -33.23
CA GLU A 519 24.10 -66.30 -32.07
C GLU A 519 24.39 -65.57 -30.74
N LYS A 520 25.62 -65.10 -30.53
CA LYS A 520 25.97 -64.29 -29.34
C LYS A 520 25.23 -62.96 -29.31
N GLN A 521 25.06 -62.31 -30.46
CA GLN A 521 24.38 -61.03 -30.55
C GLN A 521 22.88 -61.17 -30.27
N GLN A 522 22.24 -62.25 -30.75
CA GLN A 522 20.86 -62.61 -30.41
C GLN A 522 20.68 -62.87 -28.90
N ASN A 523 21.59 -63.65 -28.30
CA ASN A 523 21.52 -63.93 -26.86
C ASN A 523 21.75 -62.67 -26.00
N ALA A 524 22.63 -61.76 -26.42
CA ALA A 524 22.84 -60.48 -25.74
C ALA A 524 21.64 -59.52 -25.89
N ALA A 525 20.92 -59.56 -27.04
CA ALA A 525 19.69 -58.82 -27.25
C ALA A 525 18.55 -59.33 -26.34
N HIS A 526 18.41 -60.65 -26.18
CA HIS A 526 17.42 -61.24 -25.27
C HIS A 526 17.72 -61.01 -23.77
N GLU A 527 18.99 -60.98 -23.35
CA GLU A 527 19.34 -60.61 -21.96
C GLU A 527 19.02 -59.13 -21.66
N SER A 528 19.06 -58.25 -22.66
CA SER A 528 18.73 -56.83 -22.50
C SER A 528 17.24 -56.50 -22.59
N GLU A 529 16.41 -57.37 -23.19
CA GLU A 529 14.94 -57.28 -23.12
C GLU A 529 14.37 -57.71 -21.77
N SER A 530 14.98 -58.69 -21.09
CA SER A 530 14.48 -59.22 -19.81
C SER A 530 14.61 -58.28 -18.60
N ASN A 531 15.27 -57.12 -18.77
CA ASN A 531 15.47 -56.09 -17.73
C ASN A 531 14.88 -54.71 -18.11
N VAL A 532 13.92 -54.65 -19.03
CA VAL A 532 13.14 -53.42 -19.23
C VAL A 532 11.99 -53.40 -18.23
N VAL A 533 12.26 -52.82 -17.06
CA VAL A 533 11.18 -52.25 -16.25
C VAL A 533 10.45 -51.25 -17.16
N GLU A 534 9.15 -51.46 -17.42
CA GLU A 534 8.27 -50.50 -18.09
C GLU A 534 8.35 -49.15 -17.36
N LYS A 535 9.28 -48.29 -17.79
CA LYS A 535 9.21 -46.86 -17.53
C LYS A 535 8.17 -46.33 -18.50
N ALA A 536 7.17 -45.64 -17.97
CA ALA A 536 6.18 -44.91 -18.74
C ALA A 536 6.85 -44.23 -19.95
N ALA A 537 6.38 -44.57 -21.15
CA ALA A 537 6.95 -44.08 -22.39
C ALA A 537 6.87 -42.55 -22.40
N ARG A 538 8.02 -41.88 -22.46
CA ARG A 538 8.07 -40.42 -22.47
C ARG A 538 7.69 -39.93 -23.86
N ALA A 539 6.65 -39.11 -23.93
CA ALA A 539 6.29 -38.40 -25.15
C ALA A 539 7.41 -37.42 -25.54
N VAL A 540 7.84 -37.47 -26.79
CA VAL A 540 8.87 -36.62 -27.40
C VAL A 540 8.38 -36.11 -28.76
N LEU A 541 9.02 -35.07 -29.27
CA LEU A 541 8.81 -34.62 -30.65
C LEU A 541 9.29 -35.72 -31.61
N LYS A 542 8.39 -36.19 -32.48
CA LYS A 542 8.71 -37.10 -33.57
C LYS A 542 9.31 -36.28 -34.71
N ILE A 543 10.56 -36.59 -35.05
CA ILE A 543 11.32 -35.92 -36.11
C ILE A 543 11.42 -36.86 -37.31
N GLU A 544 11.01 -36.39 -38.48
CA GLU A 544 11.13 -37.10 -39.76
C GLU A 544 12.61 -37.38 -40.09
N GLN A 545 12.91 -38.63 -40.45
CA GLN A 545 14.27 -39.10 -40.69
C GLN A 545 14.68 -38.90 -42.16
N ASN A 546 15.97 -38.59 -42.36
CA ASN A 546 16.62 -38.44 -43.66
C ASN A 546 17.87 -39.35 -43.77
N ILE A 547 17.92 -40.45 -43.00
CA ILE A 547 19.12 -41.28 -42.85
C ILE A 547 19.31 -42.22 -44.05
N GLU A 548 18.25 -42.89 -44.50
CA GLU A 548 18.31 -43.85 -45.61
C GLU A 548 18.04 -43.17 -46.96
N GLU A 549 17.05 -42.28 -47.01
CA GLU A 549 16.70 -41.52 -48.20
C GLU A 549 16.66 -40.01 -47.90
N ALA A 550 17.19 -39.21 -48.83
CA ALA A 550 17.18 -37.75 -48.73
C ALA A 550 15.83 -37.18 -49.18
N VAL A 551 14.78 -37.42 -48.40
CA VAL A 551 13.40 -37.02 -48.71
C VAL A 551 13.21 -35.50 -48.61
N TYR A 552 13.92 -34.84 -47.69
CA TYR A 552 13.87 -33.39 -47.51
C TYR A 552 15.10 -32.68 -48.13
N ILE A 553 14.96 -32.18 -49.37
CA ILE A 553 15.98 -31.38 -50.08
C ILE A 553 15.39 -30.01 -50.48
N LYS A 554 15.91 -28.92 -49.91
CA LYS A 554 15.59 -27.54 -50.34
C LYS A 554 16.74 -26.97 -51.18
N GLN A 555 16.44 -26.45 -52.38
CA GLN A 555 17.45 -25.77 -53.21
C GLN A 555 17.69 -24.34 -52.70
N ARG A 556 18.81 -24.12 -51.99
CA ARG A 556 19.12 -22.84 -51.29
C ARG A 556 20.22 -22.00 -51.94
N ARG A 557 20.74 -22.43 -53.09
CA ARG A 557 21.99 -21.89 -53.69
C ARG A 557 21.92 -20.40 -53.99
N ASN A 558 20.81 -19.91 -54.56
CA ASN A 558 20.69 -18.51 -54.95
C ASN A 558 20.62 -17.57 -53.74
N SER A 559 19.90 -17.97 -52.70
CA SER A 559 19.79 -17.26 -51.42
C SER A 559 21.15 -17.14 -50.72
N LEU A 560 21.95 -18.20 -50.74
CA LEU A 560 23.30 -18.22 -50.16
C LEU A 560 24.29 -17.33 -50.94
N LEU A 561 24.18 -17.27 -52.26
CA LEU A 561 25.07 -16.44 -53.10
C LEU A 561 24.84 -14.94 -52.90
N ASN A 562 23.58 -14.51 -52.70
CA ASN A 562 23.26 -13.11 -52.42
C ASN A 562 23.78 -12.64 -51.05
N ALA A 563 23.93 -13.54 -50.09
CA ALA A 563 24.48 -13.23 -48.77
C ALA A 563 25.98 -12.87 -48.80
N ARG A 564 26.73 -13.35 -49.81
CA ARG A 564 28.19 -13.24 -49.88
C ARG A 564 28.72 -11.82 -50.14
N ASN A 565 27.89 -10.94 -50.71
CA ASN A 565 28.27 -9.57 -51.06
C ASN A 565 27.60 -8.52 -50.16
N ALA A 566 27.00 -8.92 -49.04
CA ALA A 566 26.35 -8.01 -48.12
C ALA A 566 27.35 -7.40 -47.13
N GLU A 567 27.15 -6.15 -46.74
CA GLU A 567 27.87 -5.52 -45.64
C GLU A 567 27.10 -5.76 -44.32
N PRO A 568 27.81 -5.96 -43.19
CA PRO A 568 27.15 -6.13 -41.91
C PRO A 568 26.63 -4.81 -41.38
N GLU A 569 25.40 -4.83 -40.85
CA GLU A 569 24.91 -3.75 -39.99
C GLU A 569 25.46 -3.95 -38.58
N ILE A 570 26.26 -3.01 -38.08
CA ILE A 570 26.89 -3.11 -36.76
C ILE A 570 25.95 -2.52 -35.70
N PRO A 571 25.70 -3.21 -34.57
CA PRO A 571 24.85 -2.69 -33.51
C PRO A 571 25.45 -1.46 -32.84
N LEU A 572 24.57 -0.56 -32.37
CA LEU A 572 24.93 0.68 -31.69
C LEU A 572 25.61 0.42 -30.35
N SER A 573 25.28 -0.70 -29.69
CA SER A 573 25.84 -1.06 -28.39
C SER A 573 27.26 -1.62 -28.48
N LEU A 574 27.80 -1.86 -29.68
CA LEU A 574 29.21 -2.29 -29.81
C LEU A 574 30.13 -1.15 -29.34
N LYS A 575 31.01 -1.44 -28.38
CA LYS A 575 31.91 -0.41 -27.84
C LYS A 575 32.84 0.12 -28.92
N GLU A 576 33.05 1.44 -28.93
CA GLU A 576 33.77 2.17 -29.99
C GLU A 576 35.20 1.65 -30.26
N HIS A 577 35.85 1.06 -29.25
CA HIS A 577 37.21 0.53 -29.35
C HIS A 577 37.28 -0.90 -29.90
N ILE A 578 36.15 -1.60 -30.04
CA ILE A 578 36.07 -2.95 -30.59
C ILE A 578 35.85 -2.86 -32.10
N ARG A 579 36.77 -3.44 -32.88
CA ARG A 579 36.67 -3.48 -34.35
C ARG A 579 36.67 -4.93 -34.84
N LEU A 580 35.66 -5.28 -35.63
CA LEU A 580 35.60 -6.58 -36.32
C LEU A 580 36.66 -6.66 -37.42
N LYS A 581 37.33 -7.81 -37.52
CA LYS A 581 38.20 -8.14 -38.66
C LYS A 581 37.36 -8.42 -39.90
N ASP A 582 37.97 -8.36 -41.09
CA ASP A 582 37.26 -8.53 -42.37
C ASP A 582 36.47 -9.85 -42.43
N HIS A 583 37.08 -10.97 -42.03
CA HIS A 583 36.38 -12.26 -42.00
C HIS A 583 35.22 -12.30 -40.98
N GLN A 584 35.31 -11.53 -39.90
CA GLN A 584 34.24 -11.44 -38.90
C GLN A 584 33.09 -10.57 -39.40
N ARG A 585 33.41 -9.51 -40.15
CA ARG A 585 32.41 -8.68 -40.83
C ARG A 585 31.63 -9.51 -41.85
N GLU A 586 32.34 -10.30 -42.66
CA GLU A 586 31.72 -11.24 -43.61
C GLU A 586 30.84 -12.26 -42.89
N GLY A 587 31.31 -12.85 -41.79
CA GLY A 587 30.54 -13.80 -40.98
C GLY A 587 29.26 -13.18 -40.41
N VAL A 588 29.33 -11.98 -39.83
CA VAL A 588 28.16 -11.26 -39.32
C VAL A 588 27.17 -10.92 -40.43
N ALA A 589 27.65 -10.40 -41.56
CA ALA A 589 26.80 -10.09 -42.71
C ALA A 589 26.08 -11.34 -43.22
N TRP A 590 26.80 -12.46 -43.30
CA TRP A 590 26.24 -13.75 -43.67
C TRP A 590 25.14 -14.20 -42.71
N LEU A 591 25.37 -14.15 -41.39
CA LEU A 591 24.37 -14.48 -40.37
C LEU A 591 23.10 -13.62 -40.49
N GLN A 592 23.26 -12.30 -40.63
CA GLN A 592 22.14 -11.36 -40.81
C GLN A 592 21.32 -11.69 -42.06
N GLN A 593 21.99 -11.96 -43.18
CA GLN A 593 21.34 -12.29 -44.44
C GLN A 593 20.59 -13.62 -44.42
N LEU A 594 21.10 -14.61 -43.68
CA LEU A 594 20.40 -15.88 -43.45
C LEU A 594 19.18 -15.68 -42.57
N PHE A 595 19.32 -14.90 -41.49
CA PHE A 595 18.21 -14.58 -40.60
C PHE A 595 17.05 -13.90 -41.35
N LEU A 596 17.34 -12.89 -42.16
CA LEU A 596 16.32 -12.16 -42.95
C LEU A 596 15.59 -13.02 -44.00
N ARG A 597 16.08 -14.22 -44.30
CA ARG A 597 15.47 -15.17 -45.25
C ARG A 597 14.89 -16.42 -44.56
N SER A 598 14.98 -16.45 -43.24
CA SER A 598 14.42 -17.51 -42.41
C SER A 598 12.93 -17.25 -42.12
N PRO A 599 12.08 -18.30 -42.05
CA PRO A 599 12.36 -19.72 -42.28
C PRO A 599 12.20 -20.19 -43.73
N GLN A 600 11.71 -19.34 -44.64
CA GLN A 600 11.22 -19.76 -45.95
C GLN A 600 12.33 -20.32 -46.85
N GLU A 601 13.46 -19.61 -46.94
CA GLU A 601 14.59 -20.02 -47.80
C GLU A 601 15.70 -20.72 -46.99
N THR A 602 15.85 -20.36 -45.73
CA THR A 602 16.89 -20.90 -44.84
C THR A 602 16.32 -21.26 -43.47
N ALA A 603 16.64 -22.45 -42.97
CA ALA A 603 16.16 -22.92 -41.66
C ALA A 603 17.14 -22.64 -40.50
N GLY A 604 18.25 -21.95 -40.79
CA GLY A 604 19.40 -21.79 -39.90
C GLY A 604 20.72 -22.06 -40.61
N CYS A 605 21.82 -22.08 -39.85
CA CYS A 605 23.16 -22.26 -40.38
C CYS A 605 24.09 -23.00 -39.44
N LEU A 606 25.13 -23.62 -40.02
CA LEU A 606 26.26 -24.17 -39.29
C LEU A 606 27.47 -23.26 -39.51
N LEU A 607 27.90 -22.56 -38.46
CA LEU A 607 29.12 -21.75 -38.49
C LEU A 607 30.33 -22.63 -38.15
N ALA A 608 30.85 -23.32 -39.16
CA ALA A 608 31.90 -24.34 -39.04
C ALA A 608 33.32 -23.78 -39.28
N ASP A 609 33.59 -22.56 -38.82
CA ASP A 609 34.90 -21.91 -38.92
C ASP A 609 35.93 -22.54 -37.96
N ASP A 610 37.21 -22.39 -38.29
CA ASP A 610 38.33 -22.82 -37.44
C ASP A 610 38.29 -22.22 -36.02
N MET A 611 38.92 -22.92 -35.08
CA MET A 611 39.05 -22.46 -33.69
C MET A 611 39.89 -21.17 -33.63
N GLY A 612 39.48 -20.22 -32.79
CA GLY A 612 40.23 -18.95 -32.57
C GLY A 612 39.88 -17.80 -33.52
N LEU A 613 38.97 -17.98 -34.49
CA LEU A 613 38.55 -16.91 -35.41
C LEU A 613 37.56 -15.89 -34.81
N GLY A 614 37.19 -16.06 -33.54
CA GLY A 614 36.30 -15.15 -32.81
C GLY A 614 34.80 -15.37 -33.12
N LYS A 615 34.37 -16.63 -33.21
CA LYS A 615 32.96 -16.99 -33.43
C LYS A 615 32.02 -16.38 -32.39
N THR A 616 32.44 -16.35 -31.12
CA THR A 616 31.64 -15.73 -30.05
C THR A 616 31.36 -14.26 -30.32
N LEU A 617 32.38 -13.47 -30.70
CA LEU A 617 32.20 -12.07 -31.07
C LEU A 617 31.27 -11.91 -32.28
N GLN A 618 31.38 -12.76 -33.30
CA GLN A 618 30.48 -12.72 -34.47
C GLN A 618 29.03 -13.00 -34.06
N ILE A 619 28.79 -14.06 -33.27
CA ILE A 619 27.45 -14.44 -32.80
C ILE A 619 26.87 -13.36 -31.89
N LEU A 620 27.64 -12.84 -30.94
CA LEU A 620 27.18 -11.77 -30.05
C LEU A 620 26.86 -10.49 -30.85
N THR A 621 27.69 -10.12 -31.82
CA THR A 621 27.39 -8.96 -32.69
C THR A 621 26.07 -9.15 -33.43
N PHE A 622 25.83 -10.35 -33.97
CA PHE A 622 24.56 -10.68 -34.62
C PHE A 622 23.38 -10.62 -33.63
N LEU A 623 23.50 -11.18 -32.44
CA LEU A 623 22.42 -11.20 -31.44
C LEU A 623 22.08 -9.80 -30.93
N VAL A 624 23.09 -8.98 -30.63
CA VAL A 624 22.87 -7.60 -30.19
C VAL A 624 22.22 -6.78 -31.30
N TRP A 625 22.65 -6.95 -32.55
CA TRP A 625 21.98 -6.35 -33.70
C TRP A 625 20.52 -6.79 -33.81
N PHE A 626 20.22 -8.07 -33.59
CA PHE A 626 18.86 -8.59 -33.62
C PHE A 626 17.98 -7.95 -32.54
N ILE A 627 18.48 -7.86 -31.31
CA ILE A 627 17.77 -7.24 -30.18
C ILE A 627 17.49 -5.76 -30.44
N GLU A 628 18.47 -5.03 -30.98
CA GLU A 628 18.31 -3.59 -31.29
C GLU A 628 17.34 -3.33 -32.44
N LYS A 629 17.39 -4.17 -33.49
CA LYS A 629 16.61 -3.97 -34.71
C LYS A 629 15.18 -4.50 -34.61
N PHE A 630 14.97 -5.54 -33.81
CA PHE A 630 13.70 -6.23 -33.66
C PHE A 630 13.35 -6.41 -32.16
N PRO A 631 13.04 -5.32 -31.44
CA PRO A 631 12.82 -5.36 -29.99
C PRO A 631 11.57 -6.14 -29.57
N ASP A 632 10.60 -6.30 -30.49
CA ASP A 632 9.33 -6.99 -30.24
C ASP A 632 9.41 -8.50 -30.57
N GLU A 633 10.56 -9.00 -31.06
CA GLU A 633 10.73 -10.42 -31.39
C GLU A 633 11.06 -11.27 -30.14
N PRO A 634 10.82 -12.60 -30.18
CA PRO A 634 11.11 -13.50 -29.06
C PRO A 634 12.58 -13.49 -28.59
N PRO A 635 12.83 -13.82 -27.32
CA PRO A 635 14.18 -13.82 -26.75
C PRO A 635 15.09 -14.86 -27.42
N SER A 636 16.39 -14.54 -27.45
CA SER A 636 17.42 -15.45 -27.97
C SER A 636 17.92 -16.42 -26.90
N LEU A 637 18.08 -17.70 -27.27
CA LEU A 637 18.64 -18.75 -26.39
C LEU A 637 20.02 -19.19 -26.88
N ILE A 638 21.03 -19.10 -26.00
CA ILE A 638 22.36 -19.67 -26.23
C ILE A 638 22.50 -20.94 -25.40
N VAL A 639 22.77 -22.07 -26.06
CA VAL A 639 23.08 -23.34 -25.40
C VAL A 639 24.57 -23.61 -25.52
N ALA A 640 25.27 -23.65 -24.40
CA ALA A 640 26.72 -23.88 -24.34
C ALA A 640 27.08 -24.81 -23.16
N PRO A 641 28.25 -25.48 -23.20
CA PRO A 641 28.80 -26.17 -22.04
C PRO A 641 28.84 -25.27 -20.80
N VAL A 642 28.55 -25.85 -19.62
CA VAL A 642 28.47 -25.09 -18.36
C VAL A 642 29.74 -24.27 -18.10
N SER A 643 30.91 -24.82 -18.42
CA SER A 643 32.20 -24.15 -18.27
C SER A 643 32.39 -22.90 -19.14
N LEU A 644 31.57 -22.71 -20.18
CA LEU A 644 31.66 -21.58 -21.10
C LEU A 644 30.62 -20.49 -20.80
N LEU A 645 29.60 -20.74 -19.97
CA LEU A 645 28.54 -19.77 -19.71
C LEU A 645 29.07 -18.45 -19.14
N ASP A 646 29.98 -18.50 -18.16
CA ASP A 646 30.62 -17.30 -17.59
C ASP A 646 31.48 -16.56 -18.62
N ASN A 647 32.05 -17.29 -19.58
CA ASN A 647 32.83 -16.69 -20.64
C ASN A 647 31.95 -15.93 -21.64
N TRP A 648 30.78 -16.46 -22.00
CA TRP A 648 29.82 -15.77 -22.85
C TRP A 648 29.32 -14.47 -22.24
N GLU A 649 28.96 -14.49 -20.95
CA GLU A 649 28.52 -13.30 -20.21
C GLU A 649 29.63 -12.25 -20.14
N ARG A 650 30.85 -12.67 -19.77
CA ARG A 650 32.02 -11.78 -19.75
C ARG A 650 32.34 -11.20 -21.11
N GLU A 651 32.25 -11.99 -22.18
CA GLU A 651 32.51 -11.51 -23.54
C GLU A 651 31.45 -10.51 -23.99
N LEU A 652 30.18 -10.72 -23.66
CA LEU A 652 29.12 -9.74 -23.91
C LEU A 652 29.41 -8.41 -23.20
N ASP A 653 29.71 -8.44 -21.90
CA ASP A 653 30.06 -7.24 -21.13
C ASP A 653 31.35 -6.58 -21.61
N ASN A 654 32.31 -7.36 -22.11
CA ASN A 654 33.56 -6.82 -22.64
C ASN A 654 33.33 -6.08 -23.95
N PHE A 655 32.57 -6.67 -24.89
CA PHE A 655 32.43 -6.16 -26.25
C PHE A 655 31.32 -5.09 -26.40
N PHE A 656 30.28 -5.11 -25.57
CA PHE A 656 29.09 -4.28 -25.74
C PHE A 656 28.76 -3.44 -24.49
N TYR A 657 28.05 -2.34 -24.68
CA TYR A 657 27.35 -1.66 -23.59
C TYR A 657 26.06 -2.43 -23.28
N THR A 658 26.01 -3.10 -22.13
CA THR A 658 24.89 -3.96 -21.74
C THR A 658 23.73 -3.23 -21.07
N SER A 659 23.78 -1.89 -21.04
CA SER A 659 22.76 -0.98 -20.49
C SER A 659 21.47 -1.04 -21.33
N GLY A 660 20.63 -2.06 -21.07
CA GLY A 660 19.39 -2.31 -21.83
C GLY A 660 19.28 -3.73 -22.40
N ILE A 661 20.29 -4.58 -22.21
CA ILE A 661 20.26 -5.99 -22.64
C ILE A 661 20.07 -6.87 -21.41
N SER A 662 18.89 -7.47 -21.27
CA SER A 662 18.59 -8.41 -20.19
C SER A 662 19.19 -9.78 -20.49
N VAL A 663 20.01 -10.31 -19.58
CA VAL A 663 20.64 -11.63 -19.72
C VAL A 663 20.23 -12.50 -18.54
N MET A 664 19.74 -13.71 -18.84
CA MET A 664 19.36 -14.70 -17.84
C MET A 664 20.22 -15.96 -18.01
N LYS A 665 21.04 -16.27 -17.01
CA LYS A 665 21.87 -17.47 -17.00
C LYS A 665 21.13 -18.63 -16.34
N LEU A 666 20.89 -19.70 -17.10
CA LEU A 666 20.12 -20.87 -16.65
C LEU A 666 21.04 -22.09 -16.48
N TYR A 667 21.44 -22.41 -15.24
CA TYR A 667 22.21 -23.62 -14.92
C TYR A 667 22.05 -24.08 -13.46
N GLY A 668 22.17 -25.39 -13.23
CA GLY A 668 22.05 -25.96 -11.88
C GLY A 668 20.67 -25.73 -11.27
N ASP A 669 20.63 -25.35 -9.99
CA ASP A 669 19.36 -25.16 -9.25
C ASP A 669 18.56 -23.93 -9.71
N THR A 670 19.18 -22.96 -10.40
CA THR A 670 18.45 -21.81 -10.97
C THR A 670 17.40 -22.26 -11.98
N ILE A 671 17.65 -23.33 -12.73
CA ILE A 671 16.68 -23.90 -13.69
C ILE A 671 15.40 -24.34 -12.97
N LYS A 672 15.50 -24.88 -11.76
CA LYS A 672 14.32 -25.34 -11.00
C LYS A 672 13.41 -24.18 -10.60
N ALA A 673 13.97 -22.99 -10.37
CA ALA A 673 13.22 -21.81 -9.98
C ALA A 673 12.43 -21.19 -11.14
N VAL A 674 12.91 -21.33 -12.38
CA VAL A 674 12.26 -20.80 -13.59
C VAL A 674 11.45 -21.86 -14.33
N LYS A 675 11.59 -23.14 -13.96
CA LYS A 675 10.83 -24.24 -14.57
C LYS A 675 9.41 -24.26 -14.00
N TYR A 676 8.42 -24.31 -14.88
CA TYR A 676 7.04 -24.52 -14.49
C TYR A 676 6.87 -25.77 -13.60
N PRO A 677 6.21 -25.64 -12.44
CA PRO A 677 5.90 -26.80 -11.61
C PRO A 677 4.93 -27.71 -12.34
N LYS A 678 5.11 -29.03 -12.26
CA LYS A 678 4.25 -30.01 -12.95
C LYS A 678 2.75 -29.80 -12.68
N GLN A 679 2.42 -29.31 -11.49
CA GLN A 679 1.05 -29.02 -11.04
C GLN A 679 0.38 -27.85 -11.78
N ALA A 680 1.16 -26.94 -12.36
CA ALA A 680 0.65 -25.80 -13.13
C ALA A 680 0.30 -26.17 -14.59
N ILE A 681 0.70 -27.36 -15.05
CA ILE A 681 0.35 -27.85 -16.39
C ILE A 681 -1.13 -28.27 -16.39
N PRO A 682 -1.99 -27.70 -17.24
CA PRO A 682 -3.40 -28.09 -17.36
C PRO A 682 -3.59 -29.61 -17.51
N ALA A 683 -4.58 -30.17 -16.81
CA ALA A 683 -4.81 -31.63 -16.74
C ALA A 683 -5.01 -32.30 -18.12
N HIS A 684 -5.58 -31.58 -19.10
CA HIS A 684 -5.73 -32.10 -20.46
C HIS A 684 -4.39 -32.22 -21.20
N LEU A 685 -3.41 -31.37 -20.91
CA LEU A 685 -2.05 -31.44 -21.47
C LEU A 685 -1.21 -32.53 -20.79
N GLN A 686 -1.37 -32.71 -19.47
CA GLN A 686 -0.74 -33.80 -18.72
C GLN A 686 -1.12 -35.19 -19.28
N SER A 687 -2.33 -35.31 -19.86
CA SER A 687 -2.79 -36.56 -20.49
C SER A 687 -2.13 -36.87 -21.84
N GLN A 688 -1.43 -35.90 -22.44
CA GLN A 688 -0.74 -36.04 -23.75
C GLN A 688 0.78 -36.19 -23.63
N GLY A 689 1.34 -36.04 -22.43
CA GLY A 689 2.79 -36.15 -22.16
C GLY A 689 3.17 -35.49 -20.83
N ASP A 690 4.27 -35.94 -20.22
CA ASP A 690 4.67 -35.66 -18.83
C ASP A 690 5.87 -34.69 -18.68
#